data_AF-A0A1H1VZH6-F1
#
_entry.id   AF-A0A1H1VZH6-F1
#
_cell.length_a   1.000
_cell.length_b   1.000
_cell.length_c   1.000
_cell.angle_alpha   90.00
_cell.angle_beta   90.00
_cell.angle_gamma   90.00
#
_symmetry.space_group_name_H-M   'P 1'
#
loop_
_entity.id
_entity.type
_entity.pdbx_description
1 polymer ?
#
loop_
_entity_poly.entity_id
_entity_poly.type
_entity_poly.pdbx_seq_one_letter_code
_entity_poly.pdbx_strand_id
1 'polypeptide(L)'
;MTQVTYDVPVTDDASRRTRRRPWTAAIAAVVLLALGLATAVQLSGFLGIETTEVSPAPEDPQAAPVTAAVPAPAVERVEIPDDKHVRTAADTLLTVLGARGVTATTQTSTPSADAEPDAGTLLVTIETPIEDLATGTPDTSGSTEAYRLTTVGDGWLLESADATGAARGIYDLADRVRTGADPVPADIDGTVQTPTLDMRLVSLGATGVVPDAETWMEGDPYSHNAGGFSDAVLADPPYVDTEALAVHADELDTYLKRRLAQGYTGFVAGGFLEYLTFSGVEDGAAVYGPDDEHVARAEAMQATFGQMWQDADEIGMDVYLATDMLVLTTPLQEYLDENGWDTSDPEFWDVYSAGLDELFTSMPAIDGVMVRIGEAGSIYDQDGWDYWSELAVTDEESVRAMLTAFTDVAEEHGKDVIFRSWSVGVGAVGDMHTNPESYSAVLDGLDSPALVVSTKHVAGDFYSWLPLNPTLEIGDQRRIVEMQSRREFEGFGALPNDLGSAYAEAMQHYLETNPNVEGVWAWPQSGGPTKAGPMIFDGKTGFWELYELNTYASARVAADPTVAPGEITAAWAYSTFSEDPQTVAAIGEAMAMSRDAITDGLYIGPFAQYQTKALGLEPPPMMWIFEWDILSGDAAALDSISSVVGDDLDEALAEGHQAVATSEEMRDLVAGTDPATWRDAELRDEFLAALDYQVDLFTVLADYRDVFLQHGRWLDTADADARAAWAQARDAYEVSRAHHVETYGENVYLPAYTFDAADLGVERAERDHAVAWVARVLGLLLVLTLALGTSRGQRLLARTGLPGGVGLRALWIGATRPWRVHELAVDAGRTDRVLVWAVPAAALVLSRVAYTWALSWVHLALVLGAWALFVGVLWASLRGRDAFALAGAVGGAAVLRTVMLMVALVPTGPGGYWYGLWAEPVARTVYVTVAVAAFCWVLLAAAWAMRGLGIGRAGAVGRVLLAVAAPLVVGGVAVGAVGLETTLTAWNDQMMILPWGLSRILGLTVHLGIPVGLPWTVATLGAVLAGAGALLWAAGVLVSRRRRRI
;
A
#
# COMPACT_ATOMS: atom_id res chain seq x y z
N MET A 1 -31.23 -61.71 -76.20
CA MET A 1 -29.88 -61.32 -75.72
C MET A 1 -29.60 -59.94 -76.29
N THR A 2 -29.45 -58.94 -75.41
CA THR A 2 -28.25 -58.10 -75.20
C THR A 2 -28.72 -56.88 -74.40
N GLN A 3 -28.46 -56.88 -73.09
CA GLN A 3 -28.69 -55.75 -72.19
C GLN A 3 -27.53 -54.77 -72.33
N VAL A 4 -27.86 -53.50 -72.56
CA VAL A 4 -26.93 -52.37 -72.53
C VAL A 4 -26.88 -51.84 -71.10
N THR A 5 -25.71 -51.95 -70.48
CA THR A 5 -25.37 -51.39 -69.17
C THR A 5 -25.02 -49.91 -69.31
N TYR A 6 -25.68 -49.03 -68.55
CA TYR A 6 -25.23 -47.67 -68.33
C TYR A 6 -24.35 -47.64 -67.07
N ASP A 7 -23.06 -47.38 -67.25
CA ASP A 7 -22.14 -47.01 -66.16
C ASP A 7 -22.44 -45.58 -65.71
N VAL A 8 -22.83 -45.41 -64.45
CA VAL A 8 -22.87 -44.13 -63.77
C VAL A 8 -21.55 -43.97 -63.02
N PRO A 9 -20.75 -42.90 -63.25
CA PRO A 9 -19.51 -42.71 -62.53
C PRO A 9 -19.82 -42.30 -61.08
N VAL A 10 -19.45 -43.17 -60.13
CA VAL A 10 -19.41 -42.84 -58.70
C VAL A 10 -18.33 -41.76 -58.51
N THR A 11 -18.77 -40.58 -58.09
CA THR A 11 -17.92 -39.39 -57.89
C THR A 11 -16.79 -39.63 -56.87
N ASP A 12 -15.55 -39.43 -57.31
CA ASP A 12 -14.28 -39.39 -56.53
C ASP A 12 -14.19 -38.23 -55.50
N ASP A 13 -15.27 -37.47 -55.29
CA ASP A 13 -15.31 -36.28 -54.40
C ASP A 13 -15.64 -36.65 -52.92
N ALA A 14 -16.35 -37.76 -52.69
CA ALA A 14 -16.69 -38.22 -51.34
C ALA A 14 -15.48 -38.84 -50.58
N SER A 15 -14.60 -39.54 -51.31
CA SER A 15 -13.36 -40.16 -50.80
C SER A 15 -12.26 -39.12 -50.51
N ARG A 16 -12.19 -38.03 -51.30
CA ARG A 16 -11.26 -36.91 -51.08
C ARG A 16 -11.66 -36.04 -49.89
N ARG A 17 -12.98 -35.84 -49.66
CA ARG A 17 -13.49 -35.07 -48.50
C ARG A 17 -13.31 -35.78 -47.16
N THR A 18 -13.31 -37.11 -47.12
CA THR A 18 -13.07 -37.89 -45.89
C THR A 18 -11.58 -37.95 -45.51
N ARG A 19 -10.66 -37.91 -46.48
CA ARG A 19 -9.19 -37.85 -46.25
C ARG A 19 -8.65 -36.48 -45.80
N ARG A 20 -9.32 -35.36 -46.12
CA ARG A 20 -8.85 -34.00 -45.75
C ARG A 20 -9.20 -33.56 -44.32
N ARG A 21 -10.21 -34.16 -43.69
CA ARG A 21 -10.73 -33.76 -42.36
C ARG A 21 -9.76 -33.98 -41.17
N PRO A 22 -8.94 -35.06 -41.12
CA PRO A 22 -7.94 -35.24 -40.07
C PRO A 22 -6.87 -34.15 -40.09
N TRP A 23 -6.40 -33.79 -41.30
CA TRP A 23 -5.42 -32.72 -41.49
C TRP A 23 -5.96 -31.36 -41.06
N THR A 24 -7.23 -31.04 -41.39
CA THR A 24 -7.84 -29.78 -40.93
C THR A 24 -8.00 -29.71 -39.41
N ALA A 25 -8.19 -30.85 -38.74
CA ALA A 25 -8.28 -30.90 -37.28
C ALA A 25 -6.91 -30.78 -36.62
N ALA A 26 -5.88 -31.41 -37.18
CA ALA A 26 -4.49 -31.25 -36.73
C ALA A 26 -4.02 -29.80 -36.89
N ILE A 27 -4.28 -29.17 -38.04
CA ILE A 27 -3.99 -27.75 -38.27
C ILE A 27 -4.75 -26.88 -37.27
N ALA A 28 -6.04 -27.15 -37.05
CA ALA A 28 -6.82 -26.41 -36.05
C ALA A 28 -6.23 -26.55 -34.65
N ALA A 29 -5.85 -27.75 -34.22
CA ALA A 29 -5.22 -27.98 -32.91
C ALA A 29 -3.91 -27.19 -32.76
N VAL A 30 -3.05 -27.18 -33.78
CA VAL A 30 -1.81 -26.38 -33.79
C VAL A 30 -2.12 -24.88 -33.68
N VAL A 31 -3.08 -24.37 -34.45
CA VAL A 31 -3.50 -22.95 -34.38
C VAL A 31 -4.07 -22.60 -33.01
N LEU A 32 -4.86 -23.49 -32.41
CA LEU A 32 -5.44 -23.26 -31.09
C LEU A 32 -4.39 -23.30 -29.98
N LEU A 33 -3.39 -24.18 -30.08
CA LEU A 33 -2.25 -24.20 -29.15
C LEU A 33 -1.38 -22.95 -29.33
N ALA A 34 -1.16 -22.48 -30.56
CA ALA A 34 -0.45 -21.22 -30.81
C ALA A 34 -1.20 -20.01 -30.22
N LEU A 35 -2.54 -19.97 -30.34
CA LEU A 35 -3.38 -18.96 -29.70
C LEU A 35 -3.30 -19.05 -28.17
N GLY A 36 -3.33 -20.27 -27.62
CA GLY A 36 -3.18 -20.51 -26.19
C GLY A 36 -1.83 -20.05 -25.66
N LEU A 37 -0.75 -20.35 -26.39
CA LEU A 37 0.60 -19.90 -26.04
C LEU A 37 0.71 -18.38 -26.08
N ALA A 38 0.17 -17.74 -27.11
CA ALA A 38 0.12 -16.28 -27.20
C ALA A 38 -0.64 -15.66 -26.00
N THR A 39 -1.75 -16.28 -25.59
CA THR A 39 -2.51 -15.85 -24.41
C THR A 39 -1.73 -16.05 -23.12
N ALA A 40 -1.01 -17.17 -22.99
CA ALA A 40 -0.18 -17.45 -21.83
C ALA A 40 0.99 -16.46 -21.71
N VAL A 41 1.64 -16.12 -22.83
CA VAL A 41 2.70 -15.09 -22.86
C VAL A 41 2.15 -13.73 -22.48
N GLN A 42 0.98 -13.33 -23.01
CA GLN A 42 0.33 -12.07 -22.63
C GLN A 42 -0.05 -12.03 -21.15
N LEU A 43 -0.58 -13.15 -20.61
CA LEU A 43 -0.90 -13.24 -19.20
C LEU A 43 0.36 -13.13 -18.33
N SER A 44 1.43 -13.88 -18.64
CA SER A 44 2.68 -13.78 -17.89
C SER A 44 3.30 -12.38 -17.97
N GLY A 45 3.21 -11.71 -19.12
CA GLY A 45 3.64 -10.32 -19.26
C GLY A 45 2.77 -9.34 -18.47
N PHE A 46 1.46 -9.57 -18.38
CA PHE A 46 0.55 -8.77 -17.56
C PHE A 46 0.78 -8.99 -16.05
N LEU A 47 1.01 -10.24 -15.65
CA LEU A 47 1.35 -10.55 -14.25
C LEU A 47 2.67 -9.91 -13.83
N GLY A 48 3.65 -9.82 -14.74
CA GLY A 48 4.89 -9.07 -14.53
C GLY A 48 5.65 -9.44 -13.25
N ILE A 49 5.54 -10.71 -12.81
CA ILE A 49 6.15 -11.17 -11.55
C ILE A 49 7.66 -11.24 -11.72
N GLU A 50 8.37 -10.35 -11.05
CA GLU A 50 9.82 -10.22 -11.09
C GLU A 50 10.34 -9.99 -9.67
N THR A 51 11.46 -10.59 -9.33
CA THR A 51 12.15 -10.38 -8.05
C THR A 51 13.58 -9.97 -8.34
N THR A 52 14.05 -8.94 -7.63
CA THR A 52 15.42 -8.44 -7.72
C THR A 52 15.96 -8.31 -6.30
N GLU A 53 17.11 -8.90 -6.04
CA GLU A 53 17.77 -8.79 -4.74
C GLU A 53 18.14 -7.32 -4.47
N VAL A 54 17.87 -6.84 -3.27
CA VAL A 54 18.19 -5.49 -2.83
C VAL A 54 18.96 -5.55 -1.52
N SER A 55 19.85 -4.57 -1.32
CA SER A 55 20.52 -4.40 -0.03
C SER A 55 19.68 -3.45 0.83
N PRO A 56 19.17 -3.90 1.98
CA PRO A 56 18.39 -3.04 2.86
C PRO A 56 19.25 -1.87 3.35
N ALA A 57 18.60 -0.76 3.71
CA ALA A 57 19.26 0.34 4.39
C ALA A 57 19.97 -0.20 5.64
N PRO A 58 21.23 0.20 5.87
CA PRO A 58 22.00 -0.37 6.97
C PRO A 58 21.48 0.15 8.32
N GLU A 59 21.56 -0.71 9.33
CA GLU A 59 21.19 -0.43 10.71
C GLU A 59 22.18 -1.14 11.66
N ASP A 60 22.79 -0.41 12.59
CA ASP A 60 23.71 -0.91 13.64
C ASP A 60 23.24 -0.41 15.02
N PRO A 61 22.13 -0.94 15.54
CA PRO A 61 21.61 -0.53 16.83
C PRO A 61 22.56 -0.96 17.96
N GLN A 62 22.97 -0.01 18.80
CA GLN A 62 23.86 -0.27 19.94
C GLN A 62 23.41 0.52 21.16
N ALA A 63 23.33 -0.16 22.31
CA ALA A 63 23.06 0.50 23.58
C ALA A 63 24.29 1.29 24.06
N ALA A 64 24.06 2.50 24.58
CA ALA A 64 25.13 3.28 25.20
C ALA A 64 25.66 2.60 26.49
N PRO A 65 26.94 2.80 26.82
CA PRO A 65 27.48 2.33 28.09
C PRO A 65 26.82 3.04 29.28
N VAL A 66 26.71 2.32 30.41
CA VAL A 66 26.19 2.88 31.67
C VAL A 66 26.97 4.13 32.07
N THR A 67 26.28 5.26 32.11
CA THR A 67 26.86 6.55 32.44
C THR A 67 26.10 7.20 33.60
N ALA A 68 26.83 7.75 34.57
CA ALA A 68 26.24 8.47 35.69
C ALA A 68 25.87 9.89 35.26
N ALA A 69 24.66 10.31 35.59
CA ALA A 69 24.20 11.67 35.29
C ALA A 69 25.02 12.73 36.05
N VAL A 70 25.28 13.84 35.37
CA VAL A 70 25.90 15.03 35.94
C VAL A 70 24.86 15.78 36.80
N PRO A 71 25.23 16.30 37.99
CA PRO A 71 24.35 17.15 38.78
C PRO A 71 23.89 18.40 38.01
N ALA A 72 22.70 18.89 38.34
CA ALA A 72 22.19 20.13 37.76
C ALA A 72 23.17 21.31 38.03
N PRO A 73 23.37 22.19 37.05
CA PRO A 73 24.23 23.35 37.23
C PRO A 73 23.59 24.36 38.19
N ALA A 74 24.40 25.07 38.96
CA ALA A 74 23.96 26.07 39.94
C ALA A 74 23.62 27.43 39.29
N VAL A 75 22.82 27.41 38.22
CA VAL A 75 22.33 28.63 37.56
C VAL A 75 21.08 29.12 38.29
N GLU A 76 21.20 30.25 38.99
CA GLU A 76 20.12 30.88 39.76
C GLU A 76 19.45 32.03 38.98
N ARG A 77 20.14 32.58 37.97
CA ARG A 77 19.63 33.67 37.13
C ARG A 77 19.98 33.46 35.66
N VAL A 78 19.03 33.72 34.78
CA VAL A 78 19.23 33.78 33.33
C VAL A 78 18.94 35.20 32.87
N GLU A 79 19.97 35.90 32.41
CA GLU A 79 19.89 37.28 31.92
C GLU A 79 19.81 37.29 30.39
N ILE A 80 18.67 37.72 29.84
CA ILE A 80 18.36 37.64 28.41
C ILE A 80 18.02 38.99 27.78
N PRO A 81 18.21 39.17 26.45
CA PRO A 81 17.62 40.26 25.70
C PRO A 81 16.08 40.24 25.71
N ASP A 82 15.45 41.36 25.34
CA ASP A 82 13.99 41.46 25.23
C ASP A 82 13.50 40.91 23.89
N ASP A 83 13.43 39.58 23.80
CA ASP A 83 12.99 38.84 22.60
C ASP A 83 12.07 37.67 23.00
N LYS A 84 11.03 37.38 22.22
CA LYS A 84 10.01 36.35 22.55
C LYS A 84 10.58 34.93 22.38
N HIS A 85 11.36 34.68 21.33
CA HIS A 85 11.98 33.38 21.08
C HIS A 85 13.02 33.08 22.17
N VAL A 86 13.91 34.04 22.46
CA VAL A 86 14.92 33.88 23.53
C VAL A 86 14.27 33.70 24.90
N ARG A 87 13.17 34.42 25.19
CA ARG A 87 12.41 34.25 26.43
C ARG A 87 11.80 32.86 26.53
N THR A 88 11.23 32.35 25.44
CA THR A 88 10.66 31.00 25.39
C THR A 88 11.73 29.95 25.67
N ALA A 89 12.90 30.07 25.06
CA ALA A 89 14.04 29.18 25.33
C ALA A 89 14.51 29.26 26.80
N ALA A 90 14.58 30.46 27.38
CA ALA A 90 14.93 30.64 28.79
C ALA A 90 13.90 29.99 29.73
N ASP A 91 12.60 30.11 29.43
CA ASP A 91 11.54 29.47 30.21
C ASP A 91 11.63 27.93 30.16
N THR A 92 12.03 27.37 29.01
CA THR A 92 12.36 25.94 28.90
C THR A 92 13.53 25.56 29.80
N LEU A 93 14.64 26.31 29.78
CA LEU A 93 15.79 26.06 30.66
C LEU A 93 15.39 26.13 32.14
N LEU A 94 14.60 27.13 32.54
CA LEU A 94 14.08 27.26 33.90
C LEU A 94 13.24 26.05 34.32
N THR A 95 12.37 25.56 33.42
CA THR A 95 11.54 24.39 33.67
C THR A 95 12.40 23.15 33.91
N VAL A 96 13.41 22.94 33.07
CA VAL A 96 14.35 21.82 33.20
C VAL A 96 15.19 21.92 34.48
N LEU A 97 15.72 23.10 34.81
CA LEU A 97 16.45 23.34 36.06
C LEU A 97 15.55 23.05 37.27
N GLY A 98 14.29 23.48 37.23
CA GLY A 98 13.30 23.22 38.27
C GLY A 98 13.04 21.72 38.46
N ALA A 99 12.87 20.97 37.37
CA ALA A 99 12.72 19.52 37.40
C ALA A 99 13.94 18.82 38.03
N ARG A 100 15.13 19.42 37.88
CA ARG A 100 16.39 18.96 38.48
C ARG A 100 16.70 19.60 39.85
N GLY A 101 15.75 20.30 40.46
CA GLY A 101 15.84 20.82 41.83
C GLY A 101 16.52 22.18 41.99
N VAL A 102 16.77 22.92 40.90
CA VAL A 102 17.39 24.24 40.90
C VAL A 102 16.32 25.31 40.67
N THR A 103 16.26 26.31 41.55
CA THR A 103 15.36 27.45 41.39
C THR A 103 16.09 28.58 40.66
N ALA A 104 15.66 28.88 39.44
CA ALA A 104 16.20 29.96 38.62
C ALA A 104 15.14 31.03 38.30
N THR A 105 15.60 32.22 37.94
CA THR A 105 14.73 33.33 37.48
C THR A 105 15.26 33.97 36.21
N THR A 106 14.37 34.34 35.31
CA THR A 106 14.70 35.07 34.09
C THR A 106 14.66 36.58 34.37
N GLN A 107 15.65 37.30 33.88
CA GLN A 107 15.71 38.76 33.97
C GLN A 107 16.08 39.34 32.60
N THR A 108 15.29 40.30 32.12
CA THR A 108 15.65 41.02 30.90
C THR A 108 16.76 42.03 31.19
N SER A 109 17.82 42.00 30.39
CA SER A 109 18.97 42.91 30.49
C SER A 109 19.42 43.40 29.10
N THR A 110 20.27 44.44 29.08
CA THR A 110 20.90 44.94 27.85
C THR A 110 22.40 45.05 28.12
N PRO A 111 23.12 43.91 28.12
CA PRO A 111 24.51 43.86 28.55
C PRO A 111 25.40 44.68 27.61
N SER A 112 26.49 45.26 28.15
CA SER A 112 27.55 45.79 27.30
C SER A 112 28.39 44.65 26.73
N ALA A 113 29.06 44.87 25.60
CA ALA A 113 29.86 43.83 24.96
C ALA A 113 30.96 43.20 25.83
N ASP A 114 31.51 43.96 26.78
CA ASP A 114 32.53 43.47 27.72
C ASP A 114 31.92 42.96 29.05
N ALA A 115 30.62 42.67 29.10
CA ALA A 115 29.96 42.23 30.32
C ALA A 115 30.28 40.77 30.63
N GLU A 116 30.81 40.51 31.84
CA GLU A 116 31.00 39.16 32.36
C GLU A 116 29.81 38.76 33.24
N PRO A 117 29.39 37.48 33.22
CA PRO A 117 28.32 36.99 34.08
C PRO A 117 28.75 37.01 35.56
N ASP A 118 27.80 37.35 36.45
CA ASP A 118 27.94 37.10 37.87
C ASP A 118 27.96 35.58 38.15
N ALA A 119 28.50 35.17 39.31
CA ALA A 119 28.44 33.77 39.76
C ALA A 119 26.99 33.26 39.79
N GLY A 120 26.76 32.05 39.26
CA GLY A 120 25.42 31.45 39.17
C GLY A 120 24.50 32.10 38.14
N THR A 121 25.05 32.88 37.20
CA THR A 121 24.27 33.55 36.14
C THR A 121 24.63 33.01 34.76
N LEU A 122 23.61 32.73 33.94
CA LEU A 122 23.75 32.61 32.49
C LEU A 122 23.46 33.98 31.87
N LEU A 123 24.47 34.64 31.31
CA LEU A 123 24.35 35.91 30.61
C LEU A 123 24.28 35.64 29.10
N VAL A 124 23.21 36.12 28.45
CA VAL A 124 23.02 35.98 27.00
C VAL A 124 23.25 37.33 26.32
N THR A 125 24.18 37.36 25.36
CA THR A 125 24.49 38.54 24.56
C THR A 125 24.23 38.28 23.08
N ILE A 126 23.65 39.29 22.42
CA ILE A 126 23.45 39.32 20.97
C ILE A 126 24.28 40.47 20.43
N GLU A 127 25.30 40.17 19.62
CA GLU A 127 26.27 41.15 19.14
C GLU A 127 26.59 41.01 17.65
N THR A 128 26.62 42.16 16.95
CA THR A 128 27.03 42.27 15.55
C THR A 128 28.20 43.26 15.42
N PRO A 129 29.35 42.91 14.79
CA PRO A 129 29.81 41.58 14.36
C PRO A 129 30.80 40.97 15.38
N ILE A 130 30.53 39.76 15.82
CA ILE A 130 31.61 38.89 16.33
C ILE A 130 32.30 38.32 15.09
N GLU A 131 33.51 38.79 14.73
CA GLU A 131 34.19 38.40 13.47
C GLU A 131 34.31 36.87 13.29
N ASP A 132 34.38 36.09 14.37
CA ASP A 132 34.39 34.61 14.32
C ASP A 132 33.00 33.98 14.09
N LEU A 133 31.90 34.69 14.42
CA LEU A 133 30.51 34.26 14.17
C LEU A 133 29.96 34.89 12.87
N ALA A 134 30.56 35.98 12.39
CA ALA A 134 30.11 36.76 11.22
C ALA A 134 31.02 36.64 9.99
N THR A 135 32.23 36.07 10.10
CA THR A 135 33.13 35.83 8.96
C THR A 135 33.73 34.41 8.98
N GLY A 136 32.93 33.44 8.53
CA GLY A 136 33.43 32.07 8.32
C GLY A 136 34.43 32.00 7.16
N THR A 137 35.49 31.22 7.36
CA THR A 137 36.19 30.55 6.25
C THR A 137 35.20 29.66 5.47
N PRO A 138 35.43 29.38 4.17
CA PRO A 138 34.38 28.97 3.22
C PRO A 138 33.62 27.65 3.46
N ASP A 139 33.88 26.91 4.55
CA ASP A 139 33.24 25.62 4.84
C ASP A 139 32.19 25.69 5.98
N THR A 140 32.04 26.80 6.71
CA THR A 140 31.10 26.89 7.87
C THR A 140 30.37 28.23 7.98
N SER A 141 30.20 28.96 6.88
CA SER A 141 29.58 30.31 6.90
C SER A 141 28.10 30.25 6.49
N GLY A 142 27.14 30.42 7.41
CA GLY A 142 25.76 30.69 6.99
C GLY A 142 24.65 30.60 8.05
N SER A 143 24.73 29.68 9.01
CA SER A 143 23.59 29.39 9.89
C SER A 143 23.30 30.53 10.87
N THR A 144 22.04 30.98 10.91
CA THR A 144 21.51 31.93 11.90
C THR A 144 21.45 31.33 13.31
N GLU A 145 21.62 30.01 13.44
CA GLU A 145 21.59 29.30 14.73
C GLU A 145 22.96 29.20 15.42
N ALA A 146 24.00 29.83 14.86
CA ALA A 146 25.34 29.78 15.44
C ALA A 146 25.45 30.53 16.79
N TYR A 147 26.08 29.89 17.78
CA TYR A 147 26.31 30.45 19.11
C TYR A 147 27.64 30.03 19.71
N ARG A 148 28.09 30.69 20.76
CA ARG A 148 29.24 30.30 21.58
C ARG A 148 28.86 30.32 23.05
N LEU A 149 29.13 29.24 23.78
CA LEU A 149 28.90 29.15 25.21
C LEU A 149 30.24 29.03 25.95
N THR A 150 30.51 29.96 26.88
CA THR A 150 31.80 30.06 27.57
C THR A 150 31.62 30.04 29.09
N THR A 151 32.44 29.26 29.79
CA THR A 151 32.52 29.28 31.26
C THR A 151 33.35 30.47 31.75
N VAL A 152 32.75 31.34 32.56
CA VAL A 152 33.41 32.51 33.15
C VAL A 152 33.24 32.49 34.66
N GLY A 153 34.29 32.07 35.37
CA GLY A 153 34.22 31.90 36.83
C GLY A 153 33.22 30.80 37.21
N ASP A 154 32.19 31.18 37.97
CA ASP A 154 31.08 30.32 38.37
C ASP A 154 29.78 30.63 37.58
N GLY A 155 29.88 31.35 36.45
CA GLY A 155 28.78 31.71 35.56
C GLY A 155 29.07 31.33 34.11
N TRP A 156 28.09 31.56 33.22
CA TRP A 156 28.16 31.23 31.80
C TRP A 156 27.81 32.44 30.93
N LEU A 157 28.55 32.59 29.84
CA LEU A 157 28.31 33.60 28.80
C LEU A 157 27.90 32.90 27.52
N LEU A 158 26.72 33.22 26.99
CA LEU A 158 26.23 32.75 25.69
C LEU A 158 26.23 33.93 24.72
N GLU A 159 27.03 33.84 23.68
CA GLU A 159 27.19 34.85 22.64
C GLU A 159 26.58 34.34 21.32
N SER A 160 25.91 35.23 20.58
CA SER A 160 25.28 34.91 19.30
C SER A 160 25.17 36.15 18.40
N ALA A 161 24.93 35.95 17.11
CA ALA A 161 24.75 37.04 16.15
C ALA A 161 23.34 37.66 16.20
N ASP A 162 22.33 36.86 16.52
CA ASP A 162 20.92 37.23 16.56
C ASP A 162 20.13 36.41 17.61
N ALA A 163 18.81 36.62 17.69
CA ALA A 163 17.93 35.95 18.63
C ALA A 163 17.81 34.44 18.38
N THR A 164 17.96 34.00 17.13
CA THR A 164 17.85 32.60 16.71
C THR A 164 19.03 31.80 17.26
N GLY A 165 20.26 32.29 17.08
CA GLY A 165 21.45 31.69 17.69
C GLY A 165 21.41 31.71 19.23
N ALA A 166 20.92 32.82 19.81
CA ALA A 166 20.73 32.92 21.27
C ALA A 166 19.78 31.83 21.80
N ALA A 167 18.61 31.68 21.17
CA ALA A 167 17.61 30.70 21.57
C ALA A 167 18.11 29.27 21.37
N ARG A 168 18.75 28.94 20.23
CA ARG A 168 19.36 27.64 19.96
C ARG A 168 20.33 27.23 21.07
N GLY A 169 21.26 28.13 21.43
CA GLY A 169 22.23 27.83 22.47
C GLY A 169 21.61 27.61 23.86
N ILE A 170 20.51 28.30 24.17
CA ILE A 170 19.74 28.05 25.40
C ILE A 170 19.03 26.70 25.34
N TYR A 171 18.43 26.34 24.20
CA TYR A 171 17.77 25.05 24.02
C TYR A 171 18.77 23.89 24.11
N ASP A 172 19.95 23.97 23.49
CA ASP A 172 20.99 22.95 23.60
C ASP A 172 21.51 22.80 25.03
N LEU A 173 21.63 23.91 25.75
CA LEU A 173 21.96 23.88 27.18
C LEU A 173 20.84 23.22 27.99
N ALA A 174 19.58 23.58 27.75
CA ALA A 174 18.42 22.99 28.41
C ALA A 174 18.35 21.48 28.14
N ASP A 175 18.61 21.05 26.92
CA ASP A 175 18.64 19.65 26.52
C ASP A 175 19.68 18.83 27.32
N ARG A 176 20.91 19.35 27.46
CA ARG A 176 21.96 18.69 28.26
C ARG A 176 21.59 18.60 29.74
N VAL A 177 21.01 19.65 30.31
CA VAL A 177 20.54 19.62 31.70
C VAL A 177 19.40 18.61 31.86
N ARG A 178 18.47 18.54 30.90
CA ARG A 178 17.32 17.63 30.89
C ARG A 178 17.77 16.18 30.85
N THR A 179 18.77 15.88 30.04
CA THR A 179 19.30 14.54 29.79
C THR A 179 20.41 14.13 30.78
N GLY A 180 20.80 15.03 31.70
CA GLY A 180 21.84 14.76 32.68
C GLY A 180 23.24 14.64 32.11
N ALA A 181 23.45 15.15 30.90
CA ALA A 181 24.76 15.34 30.30
C ALA A 181 25.53 16.48 30.97
N ASP A 182 26.83 16.58 30.67
CA ASP A 182 27.63 17.75 31.04
C ASP A 182 27.07 18.99 30.29
N PRO A 183 26.61 20.04 30.99
CA PRO A 183 26.04 21.21 30.33
C PRO A 183 27.01 21.94 29.40
N VAL A 184 28.30 22.01 29.78
CA VAL A 184 29.36 22.72 29.03
C VAL A 184 30.62 21.84 28.97
N PRO A 185 30.61 20.80 28.13
CA PRO A 185 31.77 19.91 28.01
C PRO A 185 32.96 20.65 27.38
N ALA A 186 34.16 20.14 27.62
CA ALA A 186 35.42 20.86 27.34
C ALA A 186 35.68 21.16 25.85
N ASP A 187 35.07 20.40 24.95
CA ASP A 187 35.11 20.60 23.50
C ASP A 187 34.15 21.72 23.03
N ILE A 188 33.20 22.11 23.87
CA ILE A 188 32.17 23.11 23.60
C ILE A 188 32.46 24.43 24.31
N ASP A 189 33.12 24.39 25.47
CA ASP A 189 33.48 25.58 26.24
C ASP A 189 34.34 26.56 25.43
N GLY A 190 33.77 27.72 25.10
CA GLY A 190 34.42 28.78 24.35
C GLY A 190 34.55 28.52 22.85
N THR A 191 33.93 27.46 22.32
CA THR A 191 33.94 27.15 20.88
C THR A 191 32.60 27.51 20.24
N VAL A 192 32.64 27.88 18.95
CA VAL A 192 31.42 28.16 18.18
C VAL A 192 30.72 26.86 17.86
N GLN A 193 29.44 26.79 18.17
CA GLN A 193 28.54 25.68 17.90
C GLN A 193 27.60 26.08 16.76
N THR A 194 27.31 25.15 15.87
CA THR A 194 26.39 25.34 14.75
C THR A 194 25.78 23.99 14.40
N PRO A 195 24.44 23.88 14.31
CA PRO A 195 23.81 22.64 13.84
C PRO A 195 24.25 22.35 12.39
N THR A 196 24.30 21.06 12.03
CA THR A 196 24.74 20.64 10.69
C THR A 196 23.70 20.99 9.61
N LEU A 197 22.41 20.83 9.92
CA LEU A 197 21.30 21.06 9.00
C LEU A 197 20.32 22.05 9.59
N ASP A 198 20.02 23.13 8.87
CA ASP A 198 19.19 24.24 9.37
C ASP A 198 17.67 23.94 9.27
N MET A 199 17.23 23.21 8.24
CA MET A 199 15.81 22.95 8.00
C MET A 199 15.36 21.65 8.71
N ARG A 200 14.91 21.78 9.96
CA ARG A 200 14.52 20.63 10.80
C ARG A 200 13.02 20.73 11.04
N LEU A 201 12.23 20.07 10.18
CA LEU A 201 10.78 20.13 10.20
C LEU A 201 10.14 18.99 10.98
N VAL A 202 8.97 19.23 11.55
CA VAL A 202 8.12 18.21 12.18
C VAL A 202 6.67 18.35 11.73
N SER A 203 5.91 17.27 11.62
CA SER A 203 4.45 17.37 11.40
C SER A 203 3.72 17.82 12.67
N LEU A 204 2.49 18.34 12.57
CA LEU A 204 1.65 18.88 13.66
C LEU A 204 1.31 17.91 14.84
N GLY A 205 1.84 16.68 14.85
CA GLY A 205 1.52 15.68 15.86
C GLY A 205 0.04 15.34 15.89
N ALA A 206 -0.52 15.13 17.08
CA ALA A 206 -1.95 14.87 17.29
C ALA A 206 -2.76 16.13 17.64
N THR A 207 -2.20 17.33 17.43
CA THR A 207 -2.90 18.59 17.68
C THR A 207 -4.18 18.66 16.84
N GLY A 208 -5.28 19.16 17.43
CA GLY A 208 -6.57 19.20 16.73
C GLY A 208 -7.31 17.85 16.66
N VAL A 209 -6.70 16.72 17.03
CA VAL A 209 -7.37 15.41 17.04
C VAL A 209 -7.99 15.15 18.41
N VAL A 210 -9.27 14.77 18.44
CA VAL A 210 -9.99 14.42 19.67
C VAL A 210 -9.89 12.91 19.92
N PRO A 211 -9.33 12.45 21.07
CA PRO A 211 -9.29 11.04 21.41
C PRO A 211 -10.68 10.55 21.88
N ASP A 212 -11.43 9.93 20.98
CA ASP A 212 -12.73 9.32 21.27
C ASP A 212 -12.72 7.81 20.99
N ALA A 213 -12.64 7.02 22.05
CA ALA A 213 -12.58 5.56 21.97
C ALA A 213 -13.85 4.93 21.37
N GLU A 214 -15.05 5.51 21.56
CA GLU A 214 -16.30 4.97 21.00
C GLU A 214 -16.31 5.14 19.48
N THR A 215 -15.99 6.36 19.02
CA THR A 215 -15.83 6.66 17.59
C THR A 215 -14.63 5.94 16.95
N TRP A 216 -13.61 5.59 17.73
CA TRP A 216 -12.47 4.77 17.28
C TRP A 216 -12.90 3.33 16.98
N MET A 217 -13.69 2.72 17.87
CA MET A 217 -14.18 1.35 17.70
C MET A 217 -15.26 1.21 16.61
N GLU A 218 -16.12 2.22 16.43
CA GLU A 218 -17.25 2.16 15.48
C GLU A 218 -16.94 2.72 14.08
N GLY A 219 -15.85 3.48 13.94
CA GLY A 219 -15.50 4.20 12.71
C GLY A 219 -15.00 3.31 11.56
N ASP A 220 -14.80 3.90 10.39
CA ASP A 220 -14.09 3.25 9.28
C ASP A 220 -12.58 3.18 9.63
N PRO A 221 -12.01 1.99 9.84
CA PRO A 221 -10.62 1.86 10.24
C PRO A 221 -9.65 2.28 9.12
N TYR A 222 -10.07 2.31 7.85
CA TYR A 222 -9.17 2.53 6.72
C TYR A 222 -9.34 3.91 6.03
N SER A 223 -10.01 4.86 6.70
CA SER A 223 -10.04 6.26 6.26
C SER A 223 -8.70 6.96 6.56
N HIS A 224 -8.18 7.69 5.57
CA HIS A 224 -6.94 8.47 5.72
C HIS A 224 -7.19 9.89 6.27
N ASN A 225 -8.45 10.27 6.50
CA ASN A 225 -8.76 11.51 7.17
C ASN A 225 -8.51 11.38 8.68
N ALA A 226 -7.46 12.04 9.16
CA ALA A 226 -7.05 12.03 10.57
C ALA A 226 -8.02 12.80 11.50
N GLY A 227 -8.97 13.56 10.95
CA GLY A 227 -9.96 14.32 11.72
C GLY A 227 -9.41 15.53 12.49
N GLY A 228 -8.20 15.98 12.17
CA GLY A 228 -7.57 17.14 12.81
C GLY A 228 -8.41 18.41 12.64
N PHE A 229 -8.70 19.09 13.75
CA PHE A 229 -9.54 20.30 13.84
C PHE A 229 -10.99 20.12 13.34
N SER A 230 -11.46 18.89 13.12
CA SER A 230 -12.78 18.62 12.56
C SER A 230 -13.95 19.11 13.43
N ASP A 231 -13.74 19.27 14.75
CA ASP A 231 -14.70 19.85 15.69
C ASP A 231 -14.62 21.39 15.78
N ALA A 232 -13.49 21.98 15.39
CA ALA A 232 -13.32 23.43 15.27
C ALA A 232 -13.80 23.98 13.92
N VAL A 233 -13.85 23.15 12.88
CA VAL A 233 -14.27 23.53 11.53
C VAL A 233 -15.75 23.22 11.35
N LEU A 234 -16.56 24.25 11.05
CA LEU A 234 -18.02 24.15 10.94
C LEU A 234 -18.47 24.21 9.48
N ALA A 235 -19.47 23.39 9.13
CA ALA A 235 -20.09 23.42 7.80
C ALA A 235 -20.81 24.76 7.50
N ASP A 236 -21.45 25.35 8.52
CA ASP A 236 -22.25 26.58 8.43
C ASP A 236 -21.56 27.77 9.15
N PRO A 237 -21.95 29.04 8.85
CA PRO A 237 -21.49 30.20 9.61
C PRO A 237 -21.66 30.01 11.14
N PRO A 238 -20.64 30.33 11.96
CA PRO A 238 -19.48 31.17 11.65
C PRO A 238 -18.28 30.46 10.99
N TYR A 239 -18.43 29.22 10.52
CA TYR A 239 -17.41 28.37 9.87
C TYR A 239 -16.24 27.92 10.74
N VAL A 240 -15.94 28.66 11.82
CA VAL A 240 -14.97 28.26 12.84
C VAL A 240 -15.60 28.37 14.22
N ASP A 241 -15.56 27.28 14.99
CA ASP A 241 -15.81 27.31 16.41
C ASP A 241 -14.57 27.85 17.14
N THR A 242 -14.62 29.14 17.50
CA THR A 242 -13.50 29.82 18.16
C THR A 242 -13.19 29.28 19.55
N GLU A 243 -14.14 28.61 20.23
CA GLU A 243 -13.90 28.02 21.54
C GLU A 243 -13.12 26.72 21.40
N ALA A 244 -13.53 25.85 20.47
CA ALA A 244 -12.79 24.64 20.14
C ALA A 244 -11.39 24.96 19.60
N LEU A 245 -11.28 25.92 18.67
CA LEU A 245 -9.97 26.32 18.12
C LEU A 245 -9.02 26.87 19.19
N ALA A 246 -9.51 27.62 20.18
CA ALA A 246 -8.66 28.12 21.27
C ALA A 246 -8.03 26.98 22.09
N VAL A 247 -8.77 25.88 22.30
CA VAL A 247 -8.22 24.68 22.95
C VAL A 247 -7.10 24.09 22.10
N HIS A 248 -7.31 23.95 20.79
CA HIS A 248 -6.28 23.39 19.91
C HIS A 248 -5.07 24.33 19.71
N ALA A 249 -5.26 25.65 19.81
CA ALA A 249 -4.16 26.61 19.79
C ALA A 249 -3.26 26.45 21.03
N ASP A 250 -3.84 26.25 22.22
CA ASP A 250 -3.09 25.95 23.44
C ASP A 250 -2.36 24.59 23.35
N GLU A 251 -3.00 23.59 22.73
CA GLU A 251 -2.38 22.29 22.42
C GLU A 251 -1.17 22.48 21.48
N LEU A 252 -1.34 23.26 20.41
CA LEU A 252 -0.29 23.54 19.44
C LEU A 252 0.88 24.27 20.09
N ASP A 253 0.62 25.32 20.87
CA ASP A 253 1.67 26.09 21.56
C ASP A 253 2.52 25.20 22.48
N THR A 254 1.86 24.30 23.24
CA THR A 254 2.54 23.32 24.09
C THR A 254 3.38 22.35 23.26
N TYR A 255 2.82 21.87 22.17
CA TYR A 255 3.49 20.96 21.24
C TYR A 255 4.73 21.60 20.61
N LEU A 256 4.61 22.80 20.04
CA LEU A 256 5.69 23.48 19.35
C LEU A 256 6.83 23.86 20.29
N LYS A 257 6.54 24.32 21.52
CA LYS A 257 7.58 24.59 22.53
C LYS A 257 8.39 23.34 22.89
N ARG A 258 7.74 22.18 22.95
CA ARG A 258 8.42 20.88 23.14
C ARG A 258 9.31 20.54 21.93
N ARG A 259 8.86 20.80 20.71
CA ARG A 259 9.63 20.52 19.48
C ARG A 259 10.80 21.48 19.28
N LEU A 260 10.65 22.77 19.57
CA LEU A 260 11.75 23.75 19.61
C LEU A 260 12.85 23.29 20.59
N ALA A 261 12.44 22.85 21.78
CA ALA A 261 13.36 22.34 22.80
C ALA A 261 14.14 21.09 22.36
N GLN A 262 13.55 20.26 21.48
CA GLN A 262 14.22 19.09 20.91
C GLN A 262 15.12 19.43 19.72
N GLY A 263 14.94 20.59 19.11
CA GLY A 263 15.81 21.07 18.03
C GLY A 263 15.10 21.43 16.73
N TYR A 264 13.78 21.25 16.60
CA TYR A 264 13.07 21.57 15.37
C TYR A 264 13.00 23.09 15.12
N THR A 265 12.99 23.50 13.85
CA THR A 265 12.95 24.91 13.41
C THR A 265 11.70 25.26 12.62
N GLY A 266 10.96 24.26 12.13
CA GLY A 266 9.67 24.48 11.49
C GLY A 266 8.70 23.33 11.70
N PHE A 267 7.44 23.56 11.35
CA PHE A 267 6.43 22.50 11.32
C PHE A 267 5.55 22.55 10.08
N VAL A 268 4.94 21.41 9.80
CA VAL A 268 4.04 21.20 8.67
C VAL A 268 2.63 20.93 9.19
N ALA A 269 1.67 21.73 8.73
CA ALA A 269 0.24 21.61 9.01
C ALA A 269 -0.56 21.49 7.72
N GLY A 270 -1.71 20.81 7.75
CA GLY A 270 -2.58 20.72 6.56
C GLY A 270 -3.31 22.03 6.26
N GLY A 271 -3.47 22.33 4.97
CA GLY A 271 -4.37 23.37 4.45
C GLY A 271 -3.79 24.10 3.24
N PHE A 272 -4.66 24.56 2.34
CA PHE A 272 -4.32 25.46 1.24
C PHE A 272 -5.58 26.18 0.75
N LEU A 273 -6.47 25.50 0.00
CA LEU A 273 -7.68 26.10 -0.56
C LEU A 273 -8.64 26.65 0.51
N GLU A 274 -8.60 26.09 1.70
CA GLU A 274 -9.42 26.51 2.84
C GLU A 274 -9.16 27.97 3.24
N TYR A 275 -8.01 28.52 2.83
CA TYR A 275 -7.60 29.90 3.10
C TYR A 275 -7.76 30.83 1.89
N LEU A 276 -8.31 30.38 0.76
CA LEU A 276 -8.31 31.16 -0.48
C LEU A 276 -9.70 31.68 -0.85
N THR A 277 -9.75 32.93 -1.32
CA THR A 277 -10.95 33.56 -1.91
C THR A 277 -10.87 33.68 -3.43
N PHE A 278 -9.68 33.50 -4.02
CA PHE A 278 -9.38 33.74 -5.44
C PHE A 278 -9.72 35.17 -5.90
N SER A 279 -9.58 36.14 -5.00
CA SER A 279 -9.87 37.55 -5.27
C SER A 279 -8.96 38.18 -6.34
N GLY A 280 -7.79 37.58 -6.58
CA GLY A 280 -6.84 37.97 -7.63
C GLY A 280 -7.17 37.46 -9.04
N VAL A 281 -8.17 36.57 -9.18
CA VAL A 281 -8.54 35.98 -10.47
C VAL A 281 -9.59 36.85 -11.17
N GLU A 282 -9.25 37.35 -12.36
CA GLU A 282 -10.07 38.22 -13.19
C GLU A 282 -10.68 39.43 -12.45
N ASP A 283 -12.00 39.42 -12.18
CA ASP A 283 -12.72 40.49 -11.49
C ASP A 283 -12.92 40.22 -9.99
N GLY A 284 -12.32 39.15 -9.47
CA GLY A 284 -12.39 38.69 -8.09
C GLY A 284 -13.68 37.94 -7.74
N ALA A 285 -14.51 37.61 -8.75
CA ALA A 285 -15.73 36.84 -8.56
C ALA A 285 -15.91 35.70 -9.60
N ALA A 286 -14.85 35.39 -10.35
CA ALA A 286 -14.88 34.43 -11.43
C ALA A 286 -14.88 32.97 -10.95
N VAL A 287 -14.11 32.68 -9.89
CA VAL A 287 -14.06 31.35 -9.26
C VAL A 287 -15.16 31.21 -8.20
N TYR A 288 -15.11 32.09 -7.18
CA TYR A 288 -16.14 32.16 -6.15
C TYR A 288 -17.02 33.38 -6.35
N GLY A 289 -18.34 33.18 -6.40
CA GLY A 289 -19.29 34.29 -6.55
C GLY A 289 -19.29 35.24 -5.34
N PRO A 290 -19.86 36.45 -5.47
CA PRO A 290 -19.84 37.46 -4.40
C PRO A 290 -20.54 37.08 -3.09
N ASP A 291 -21.44 36.10 -3.13
CA ASP A 291 -22.20 35.58 -1.98
C ASP A 291 -21.85 34.09 -1.71
N ASP A 292 -20.72 33.62 -2.22
CA ASP A 292 -20.27 32.23 -2.08
C ASP A 292 -19.79 31.94 -0.66
N GLU A 293 -20.15 30.78 -0.12
CA GLU A 293 -19.78 30.36 1.22
C GLU A 293 -18.26 30.13 1.37
N HIS A 294 -17.57 29.75 0.30
CA HIS A 294 -16.13 29.51 0.29
C HIS A 294 -15.34 30.79 0.63
N VAL A 295 -15.79 31.96 0.14
CA VAL A 295 -15.16 33.26 0.47
C VAL A 295 -15.30 33.56 1.95
N ALA A 296 -16.53 33.48 2.48
CA ALA A 296 -16.79 33.78 3.88
C ALA A 296 -16.12 32.78 4.84
N ARG A 297 -15.96 31.51 4.41
CA ARG A 297 -15.20 30.49 5.13
C ARG A 297 -13.70 30.80 5.12
N ALA A 298 -13.11 31.10 3.96
CA ALA A 298 -11.71 31.45 3.85
C ALA A 298 -11.34 32.67 4.69
N GLU A 299 -12.15 33.74 4.65
CA GLU A 299 -11.95 34.91 5.53
C GLU A 299 -12.02 34.55 7.02
N ALA A 300 -12.94 33.65 7.42
CA ALA A 300 -13.05 33.20 8.80
C ALA A 300 -11.85 32.33 9.23
N MET A 301 -11.33 31.49 8.35
CA MET A 301 -10.15 30.67 8.60
C MET A 301 -8.87 31.52 8.65
N GLN A 302 -8.68 32.44 7.70
CA GLN A 302 -7.57 33.41 7.71
C GLN A 302 -7.55 34.20 9.03
N ALA A 303 -8.70 34.70 9.49
CA ALA A 303 -8.77 35.52 10.69
C ALA A 303 -8.49 34.74 11.99
N THR A 304 -8.81 33.45 12.03
CA THR A 304 -8.68 32.63 13.24
C THR A 304 -7.41 31.79 13.24
N PHE A 305 -7.25 30.89 12.27
CA PHE A 305 -6.04 30.07 12.12
C PHE A 305 -4.81 30.92 11.80
N GLY A 306 -4.95 32.03 11.07
CA GLY A 306 -3.83 32.94 10.79
C GLY A 306 -3.19 33.51 12.05
N GLN A 307 -3.96 33.75 13.12
CA GLN A 307 -3.38 34.17 14.41
C GLN A 307 -2.60 33.03 15.07
N MET A 308 -3.10 31.80 14.99
CA MET A 308 -2.43 30.61 15.53
C MET A 308 -1.08 30.37 14.83
N TRP A 309 -1.01 30.58 13.51
CA TRP A 309 0.24 30.52 12.74
C TRP A 309 1.20 31.65 13.08
N GLN A 310 0.68 32.88 13.25
CA GLN A 310 1.49 34.01 13.71
C GLN A 310 2.10 33.75 15.10
N ASP A 311 1.34 33.15 16.02
CA ASP A 311 1.84 32.85 17.36
C ASP A 311 3.00 31.84 17.33
N ALA A 312 2.96 30.88 16.39
CA ALA A 312 4.02 29.90 16.13
C ALA A 312 5.28 30.54 15.53
N ASP A 313 5.13 31.37 14.50
CA ASP A 313 6.23 32.13 13.88
C ASP A 313 6.96 33.01 14.91
N GLU A 314 6.21 33.74 15.74
CA GLU A 314 6.78 34.64 16.75
C GLU A 314 7.63 33.94 17.83
N ILE A 315 7.45 32.63 18.05
CA ILE A 315 8.28 31.85 18.97
C ILE A 315 9.47 31.16 18.28
N GLY A 316 9.67 31.42 16.98
CA GLY A 316 10.80 30.93 16.18
C GLY A 316 10.54 29.61 15.45
N MET A 317 9.29 29.31 15.11
CA MET A 317 8.92 28.10 14.38
C MET A 317 8.34 28.45 13.00
N ASP A 318 9.06 28.09 11.94
CA ASP A 318 8.61 28.29 10.56
C ASP A 318 7.32 27.50 10.28
N VAL A 319 6.38 28.11 9.54
CA VAL A 319 5.07 27.53 9.27
C VAL A 319 4.93 27.09 7.81
N TYR A 320 4.78 25.79 7.58
CA TYR A 320 4.53 25.22 6.24
C TYR A 320 3.13 24.63 6.13
N LEU A 321 2.39 25.02 5.09
CA LEU A 321 1.06 24.51 4.83
C LEU A 321 1.07 23.42 3.74
N ALA A 322 0.60 22.22 4.07
CA ALA A 322 0.61 21.05 3.21
C ALA A 322 -0.71 20.83 2.47
N THR A 323 -0.62 20.44 1.19
CA THR A 323 -1.78 20.12 0.36
C THR A 323 -1.48 19.04 -0.69
N ASP A 324 -2.53 18.28 -1.05
CA ASP A 324 -2.51 17.25 -2.07
C ASP A 324 -3.02 17.80 -3.40
N MET A 325 -2.11 18.00 -4.35
CA MET A 325 -2.44 18.53 -5.67
C MET A 325 -2.84 17.35 -6.60
N LEU A 326 -3.97 17.43 -7.29
CA LEU A 326 -4.82 18.61 -7.48
C LEU A 326 -5.92 18.69 -6.42
N VAL A 327 -5.98 19.78 -5.67
CA VAL A 327 -7.06 20.07 -4.72
C VAL A 327 -8.13 20.95 -5.39
N LEU A 328 -9.41 20.67 -5.12
CA LEU A 328 -10.56 21.27 -5.80
C LEU A 328 -11.70 21.61 -4.83
N THR A 329 -12.55 22.54 -5.27
CA THR A 329 -13.91 22.80 -4.78
C THR A 329 -14.87 22.76 -5.97
N THR A 330 -16.18 22.63 -5.74
CA THR A 330 -17.15 22.55 -6.84
C THR A 330 -17.07 23.77 -7.76
N PRO A 331 -17.07 25.03 -7.26
CA PRO A 331 -16.96 26.21 -8.12
C PRO A 331 -15.61 26.30 -8.86
N LEU A 332 -14.52 25.88 -8.23
CA LEU A 332 -13.19 25.88 -8.86
C LEU A 332 -13.12 24.88 -10.00
N GLN A 333 -13.64 23.66 -9.82
CA GLN A 333 -13.71 22.67 -10.89
C GLN A 333 -14.57 23.18 -12.06
N GLU A 334 -15.74 23.74 -11.77
CA GLU A 334 -16.62 24.33 -12.80
C GLU A 334 -15.91 25.43 -13.59
N TYR A 335 -15.19 26.34 -12.92
CA TYR A 335 -14.43 27.41 -13.57
C TYR A 335 -13.32 26.87 -14.50
N LEU A 336 -12.56 25.88 -14.04
CA LEU A 336 -11.48 25.27 -14.83
C LEU A 336 -12.05 24.55 -16.06
N ASP A 337 -13.13 23.78 -15.89
CA ASP A 337 -13.82 23.04 -16.95
C ASP A 337 -14.44 23.97 -18.02
N GLU A 338 -15.03 25.10 -17.61
CA GLU A 338 -15.63 26.08 -18.54
C GLU A 338 -14.59 26.74 -19.44
N ASN A 339 -13.37 26.95 -18.93
CA ASN A 339 -12.24 27.47 -19.69
C ASN A 339 -11.58 26.38 -20.56
N GLY A 340 -11.76 25.11 -20.21
CA GLY A 340 -11.27 23.96 -20.98
C GLY A 340 -9.75 23.78 -20.89
N TRP A 341 -9.15 24.17 -19.77
CA TRP A 341 -7.75 23.95 -19.44
C TRP A 341 -7.55 22.61 -18.75
N ASP A 342 -6.38 22.00 -18.94
CA ASP A 342 -5.94 20.83 -18.18
C ASP A 342 -4.65 21.10 -17.40
N THR A 343 -4.20 20.12 -16.61
CA THR A 343 -3.04 20.29 -15.72
C THR A 343 -1.71 20.52 -16.45
N SER A 344 -1.66 20.36 -17.77
CA SER A 344 -0.47 20.68 -18.58
C SER A 344 -0.46 22.13 -19.08
N ASP A 345 -1.60 22.82 -19.06
CA ASP A 345 -1.73 24.20 -19.52
C ASP A 345 -1.21 25.19 -18.45
N PRO A 346 -0.32 26.15 -18.79
CA PRO A 346 0.12 27.18 -17.85
C PRO A 346 -1.03 28.05 -17.30
N GLU A 347 -2.03 28.36 -18.13
CA GLU A 347 -3.20 29.15 -17.73
C GLU A 347 -4.03 28.47 -16.62
N PHE A 348 -3.99 27.13 -16.54
CA PHE A 348 -4.57 26.39 -15.43
C PHE A 348 -3.90 26.75 -14.10
N TRP A 349 -2.56 26.80 -14.11
CA TRP A 349 -1.75 27.06 -12.93
C TRP A 349 -1.70 28.54 -12.54
N ASP A 350 -1.94 29.47 -13.47
CA ASP A 350 -2.09 30.91 -13.17
C ASP A 350 -3.19 31.16 -12.11
N VAL A 351 -4.24 30.34 -12.08
CA VAL A 351 -5.32 30.39 -11.07
C VAL A 351 -4.78 30.06 -9.68
N TYR A 352 -3.97 29.00 -9.58
CA TYR A 352 -3.34 28.57 -8.33
C TYR A 352 -2.22 29.52 -7.90
N SER A 353 -1.47 30.09 -8.84
CA SER A 353 -0.49 31.15 -8.54
C SER A 353 -1.15 32.39 -7.94
N ALA A 354 -2.31 32.82 -8.46
CA ALA A 354 -3.08 33.91 -7.87
C ALA A 354 -3.56 33.56 -6.44
N GLY A 355 -3.97 32.31 -6.22
CA GLY A 355 -4.29 31.80 -4.89
C GLY A 355 -3.09 31.79 -3.93
N LEU A 356 -1.93 31.34 -4.39
CA LEU A 356 -0.70 31.30 -3.60
C LEU A 356 -0.20 32.72 -3.24
N ASP A 357 -0.28 33.66 -4.18
CA ASP A 357 0.02 35.08 -3.94
C ASP A 357 -0.92 35.68 -2.89
N GLU A 358 -2.22 35.34 -2.95
CA GLU A 358 -3.21 35.75 -1.96
C GLU A 358 -2.89 35.18 -0.57
N LEU A 359 -2.49 33.90 -0.48
CA LEU A 359 -2.11 33.25 0.77
C LEU A 359 -0.94 33.96 1.43
N PHE A 360 0.18 34.14 0.72
CA PHE A 360 1.36 34.78 1.28
C PHE A 360 1.15 36.26 1.61
N THR A 361 0.28 36.95 0.86
CA THR A 361 -0.08 38.34 1.14
C THR A 361 -0.98 38.47 2.38
N SER A 362 -1.96 37.59 2.52
CA SER A 362 -2.95 37.65 3.62
C SER A 362 -2.43 37.06 4.93
N MET A 363 -1.53 36.10 4.85
CA MET A 363 -1.00 35.34 5.97
C MET A 363 0.54 35.32 5.92
N PRO A 364 1.22 36.45 6.23
CA PRO A 364 2.67 36.58 6.06
C PRO A 364 3.52 35.69 6.98
N ALA A 365 2.91 35.13 8.03
CA ALA A 365 3.53 34.16 8.95
C ALA A 365 3.67 32.75 8.34
N ILE A 366 3.12 32.50 7.14
CA ILE A 366 3.35 31.25 6.42
C ILE A 366 4.68 31.35 5.67
N ASP A 367 5.61 30.44 5.92
CA ASP A 367 6.97 30.42 5.35
C ASP A 367 7.08 29.63 4.06
N GLY A 368 6.10 28.78 3.80
CA GLY A 368 6.00 28.08 2.54
C GLY A 368 4.82 27.15 2.45
N VAL A 369 4.74 26.45 1.32
CA VAL A 369 3.77 25.38 1.09
C VAL A 369 4.47 24.07 0.82
N MET A 370 3.87 22.96 1.28
CA MET A 370 4.31 21.61 0.98
C MET A 370 3.30 20.95 0.05
N VAL A 371 3.70 20.66 -1.17
CA VAL A 371 2.81 20.07 -2.18
C VAL A 371 3.17 18.60 -2.41
N ARG A 372 2.17 17.73 -2.35
CA ARG A 372 2.26 16.32 -2.78
C ARG A 372 1.43 16.12 -4.04
N ILE A 373 1.90 15.24 -4.91
CA ILE A 373 1.12 14.72 -6.04
C ILE A 373 1.03 13.19 -5.94
N GLY A 374 0.04 12.60 -6.59
CA GLY A 374 0.00 11.15 -6.74
C GLY A 374 -0.51 10.37 -5.53
N GLU A 375 -1.12 11.05 -4.55
CA GLU A 375 -1.93 10.44 -3.49
C GLU A 375 -3.12 11.37 -3.23
N ALA A 376 -4.34 10.91 -3.52
CA ALA A 376 -5.55 11.74 -3.48
C ALA A 376 -6.82 10.87 -3.49
N GLY A 377 -7.98 11.51 -3.37
CA GLY A 377 -9.29 10.90 -3.57
C GLY A 377 -10.13 10.76 -2.29
N SER A 378 -11.29 10.10 -2.43
CA SER A 378 -12.36 10.18 -1.41
C SER A 378 -12.03 9.57 -0.04
N ILE A 379 -10.90 8.88 0.09
CA ILE A 379 -10.42 8.36 1.38
C ILE A 379 -9.89 9.48 2.30
N TYR A 380 -9.59 10.66 1.76
CA TYR A 380 -9.19 11.87 2.49
C TYR A 380 -10.37 12.83 2.75
N ASP A 381 -11.51 12.62 2.09
CA ASP A 381 -12.66 13.52 2.18
C ASP A 381 -13.15 13.65 3.61
N GLN A 382 -13.63 14.84 3.97
CA GLN A 382 -14.37 15.09 5.20
C GLN A 382 -15.86 15.18 4.89
N ASP A 383 -16.69 14.49 5.67
CA ASP A 383 -18.14 14.53 5.51
C ASP A 383 -18.68 15.97 5.60
N GLY A 384 -19.42 16.39 4.58
CA GLY A 384 -20.03 17.73 4.52
C GLY A 384 -19.07 18.86 4.13
N TRP A 385 -17.88 18.52 3.65
CA TRP A 385 -16.85 19.46 3.21
C TRP A 385 -16.72 19.44 1.67
N ASP A 386 -16.91 20.59 1.00
CA ASP A 386 -16.80 20.71 -0.47
C ASP A 386 -15.35 20.99 -0.91
N TYR A 387 -14.39 20.28 -0.32
CA TYR A 387 -12.99 20.31 -0.73
C TYR A 387 -12.51 18.87 -0.84
N TRP A 388 -11.89 18.54 -1.97
CA TRP A 388 -11.36 17.20 -2.22
C TRP A 388 -10.09 17.28 -3.06
N SER A 389 -9.36 16.17 -3.14
CA SER A 389 -8.19 16.04 -4.01
C SER A 389 -8.41 14.99 -5.11
N GLU A 390 -7.81 15.22 -6.27
CA GLU A 390 -7.84 14.33 -7.42
C GLU A 390 -6.44 13.93 -7.89
N LEU A 391 -6.31 12.66 -8.32
CA LEU A 391 -5.12 12.12 -8.98
C LEU A 391 -5.03 12.62 -10.44
N ALA A 392 -4.86 13.94 -10.63
CA ALA A 392 -4.86 14.59 -11.94
C ALA A 392 -3.43 14.88 -12.46
N VAL A 393 -2.52 15.30 -11.59
CA VAL A 393 -1.12 15.61 -11.94
C VAL A 393 -0.33 14.30 -12.08
N THR A 394 -0.30 13.74 -13.29
CA THR A 394 0.17 12.35 -13.54
C THR A 394 1.27 12.22 -14.60
N ASP A 395 1.76 13.34 -15.15
CA ASP A 395 2.81 13.38 -16.17
C ASP A 395 3.82 14.50 -15.94
N GLU A 396 4.97 14.39 -16.61
CA GLU A 396 6.11 15.31 -16.47
C GLU A 396 5.74 16.77 -16.78
N GLU A 397 4.92 17.02 -17.80
CA GLU A 397 4.56 18.37 -18.22
C GLU A 397 3.70 19.06 -17.16
N SER A 398 2.71 18.32 -16.63
CA SER A 398 1.84 18.81 -15.56
C SER A 398 2.60 19.14 -14.27
N VAL A 399 3.55 18.28 -13.86
CA VAL A 399 4.36 18.55 -12.66
C VAL A 399 5.24 19.79 -12.85
N ARG A 400 5.88 19.93 -14.00
CA ARG A 400 6.76 21.07 -14.28
C ARG A 400 5.97 22.37 -14.38
N ALA A 401 4.78 22.35 -14.98
CA ALA A 401 3.90 23.52 -15.04
C ALA A 401 3.49 23.97 -13.62
N MET A 402 3.06 23.04 -12.77
CA MET A 402 2.74 23.30 -11.36
C MET A 402 3.93 23.88 -10.59
N LEU A 403 5.08 23.20 -10.62
CA LEU A 403 6.23 23.62 -9.84
C LEU A 403 6.73 24.99 -10.27
N THR A 404 6.82 25.25 -11.59
CA THR A 404 7.22 26.58 -12.10
C THR A 404 6.28 27.67 -11.58
N ALA A 405 4.96 27.45 -11.69
CA ALA A 405 3.95 28.42 -11.27
C ALA A 405 3.99 28.71 -9.76
N PHE A 406 4.25 27.69 -8.93
CA PHE A 406 4.35 27.84 -7.48
C PHE A 406 5.67 28.49 -7.08
N THR A 407 6.79 28.08 -7.68
CA THR A 407 8.11 28.61 -7.33
C THR A 407 8.28 30.06 -7.75
N ASP A 408 7.72 30.46 -8.90
CA ASP A 408 7.77 31.86 -9.35
C ASP A 408 7.14 32.80 -8.31
N VAL A 409 5.96 32.43 -7.76
CA VAL A 409 5.30 33.21 -6.70
C VAL A 409 6.09 33.15 -5.39
N ALA A 410 6.57 31.97 -5.00
CA ALA A 410 7.30 31.81 -3.76
C ALA A 410 8.60 32.65 -3.74
N GLU A 411 9.31 32.75 -4.87
CA GLU A 411 10.48 33.64 -5.01
C GLU A 411 10.14 35.13 -4.82
N GLU A 412 8.98 35.59 -5.31
CA GLU A 412 8.54 36.98 -5.14
C GLU A 412 8.28 37.33 -3.68
N HIS A 413 7.83 36.36 -2.89
CA HIS A 413 7.54 36.51 -1.46
C HIS A 413 8.71 36.13 -0.54
N GLY A 414 9.78 35.51 -1.09
CA GLY A 414 10.89 34.98 -0.30
C GLY A 414 10.47 33.79 0.58
N LYS A 415 9.66 32.90 0.01
CA LYS A 415 9.03 31.74 0.66
C LYS A 415 9.44 30.47 -0.06
N ASP A 416 9.20 29.32 0.57
CA ASP A 416 9.61 28.01 0.05
C ASP A 416 8.42 27.21 -0.52
N VAL A 417 8.70 26.40 -1.55
CA VAL A 417 7.82 25.36 -2.07
C VAL A 417 8.51 24.03 -1.84
N ILE A 418 7.98 23.26 -0.88
CA ILE A 418 8.45 21.91 -0.59
C ILE A 418 7.66 20.92 -1.46
N PHE A 419 8.30 20.38 -2.49
CA PHE A 419 7.72 19.32 -3.30
C PHE A 419 8.02 17.95 -2.69
N ARG A 420 6.98 17.25 -2.26
CA ARG A 420 7.08 15.85 -1.83
C ARG A 420 7.14 14.95 -3.06
N SER A 421 8.24 14.22 -3.22
CA SER A 421 8.42 13.35 -4.37
C SER A 421 7.54 12.09 -4.33
N TRP A 422 7.07 11.69 -3.14
CA TRP A 422 6.26 10.50 -2.89
C TRP A 422 4.96 10.46 -3.73
N SER A 423 4.66 9.29 -4.31
CA SER A 423 3.45 9.00 -5.10
C SER A 423 3.08 7.52 -5.00
N VAL A 424 1.79 7.17 -5.13
CA VAL A 424 1.29 5.78 -5.05
C VAL A 424 1.50 4.96 -6.34
N GLY A 425 2.36 5.41 -7.26
CA GLY A 425 2.68 4.67 -8.48
C GLY A 425 1.76 4.93 -9.69
N VAL A 426 0.97 6.00 -9.66
CA VAL A 426 0.05 6.36 -10.76
C VAL A 426 0.71 7.33 -11.75
N GLY A 427 0.55 7.06 -13.05
CA GLY A 427 1.02 7.94 -14.12
C GLY A 427 2.49 7.75 -14.51
N ALA A 428 2.99 8.62 -15.40
CA ALA A 428 4.40 8.59 -15.84
C ALA A 428 5.37 9.03 -14.75
N VAL A 429 4.88 9.75 -13.73
CA VAL A 429 5.65 10.25 -12.58
C VAL A 429 5.47 9.39 -11.33
N GLY A 430 4.70 8.28 -11.41
CA GLY A 430 4.33 7.48 -10.26
C GLY A 430 5.50 6.88 -9.48
N ASP A 431 6.62 6.60 -10.16
CA ASP A 431 7.84 6.02 -9.57
C ASP A 431 8.97 7.05 -9.37
N MET A 432 8.72 8.35 -9.57
CA MET A 432 9.77 9.39 -9.47
C MET A 432 10.43 9.46 -8.08
N HIS A 433 9.77 8.96 -7.03
CA HIS A 433 10.29 8.91 -5.68
C HIS A 433 11.33 7.81 -5.43
N THR A 434 11.41 6.79 -6.30
CA THR A 434 12.39 5.70 -6.19
C THR A 434 13.24 5.50 -7.44
N ASN A 435 12.82 6.07 -8.58
CA ASN A 435 13.47 5.89 -9.87
C ASN A 435 14.26 7.16 -10.28
N PRO A 436 15.61 7.09 -10.34
CA PRO A 436 16.45 8.21 -10.75
C PRO A 436 16.16 8.76 -12.16
N GLU A 437 15.74 7.92 -13.10
CA GLU A 437 15.41 8.36 -14.47
C GLU A 437 14.15 9.21 -14.49
N SER A 438 13.09 8.74 -13.81
CA SER A 438 11.83 9.49 -13.66
C SER A 438 12.03 10.78 -12.86
N TYR A 439 12.81 10.73 -11.78
CA TYR A 439 13.21 11.93 -11.01
C TYR A 439 13.86 12.98 -11.93
N SER A 440 14.86 12.57 -12.70
CA SER A 440 15.61 13.47 -13.61
C SER A 440 14.70 14.04 -14.70
N ALA A 441 13.81 13.22 -15.28
CA ALA A 441 12.86 13.67 -16.30
C ALA A 441 11.95 14.80 -15.80
N VAL A 442 11.49 14.70 -14.54
CA VAL A 442 10.62 15.70 -13.92
C VAL A 442 11.40 16.94 -13.49
N LEU A 443 12.53 16.78 -12.79
CA LEU A 443 13.15 17.88 -12.04
C LEU A 443 14.38 18.51 -12.71
N ASP A 444 15.02 17.86 -13.68
CA ASP A 444 16.21 18.44 -14.33
C ASP A 444 15.88 19.78 -14.99
N GLY A 445 16.74 20.77 -14.74
CA GLY A 445 16.60 22.12 -15.29
C GLY A 445 15.50 22.97 -14.67
N LEU A 446 14.79 22.50 -13.64
CA LEU A 446 14.07 23.39 -12.72
C LEU A 446 15.08 23.97 -11.73
N ASP A 447 15.38 25.25 -11.87
CA ASP A 447 16.36 25.99 -11.08
C ASP A 447 15.64 27.14 -10.38
N SER A 448 15.18 26.88 -9.16
CA SER A 448 14.56 27.87 -8.29
C SER A 448 15.16 27.74 -6.89
N PRO A 449 15.67 28.82 -6.27
CA PRO A 449 16.10 28.79 -4.88
C PRO A 449 14.96 28.52 -3.90
N ALA A 450 13.69 28.73 -4.29
CA ALA A 450 12.51 28.46 -3.47
C ALA A 450 12.08 26.98 -3.49
N LEU A 451 12.63 26.15 -4.41
CA LEU A 451 12.24 24.74 -4.52
C LEU A 451 13.06 23.85 -3.59
N VAL A 452 12.38 23.18 -2.67
CA VAL A 452 12.92 22.12 -1.82
C VAL A 452 12.25 20.80 -2.18
N VAL A 453 13.01 19.74 -2.42
CA VAL A 453 12.45 18.41 -2.71
C VAL A 453 12.56 17.52 -1.48
N SER A 454 11.41 17.10 -0.96
CA SER A 454 11.27 16.20 0.18
C SER A 454 11.18 14.75 -0.29
N THR A 455 11.99 13.86 0.28
CA THR A 455 12.03 12.44 -0.12
C THR A 455 12.34 11.53 1.06
N LYS A 456 11.62 10.40 1.16
CA LYS A 456 11.83 9.38 2.20
C LYS A 456 13.25 8.83 2.17
N HIS A 457 13.85 8.60 3.35
CA HIS A 457 15.20 8.04 3.48
C HIS A 457 15.38 6.64 2.88
N VAL A 458 14.30 5.90 2.62
CA VAL A 458 14.32 4.60 1.93
C VAL A 458 13.54 4.64 0.62
N ALA A 459 13.88 3.75 -0.31
CA ALA A 459 13.23 3.64 -1.61
C ALA A 459 11.85 2.94 -1.49
N GLY A 460 10.83 3.70 -1.09
CA GLY A 460 9.46 3.21 -0.94
C GLY A 460 8.79 3.82 0.30
N ASP A 461 7.94 3.05 0.97
CA ASP A 461 7.08 3.56 2.04
C ASP A 461 7.54 3.18 3.45
N PHE A 462 8.74 3.62 3.85
CA PHE A 462 9.23 3.45 5.23
C PHE A 462 9.24 2.01 5.80
N TYR A 463 9.09 0.98 4.97
CA TYR A 463 9.32 -0.38 5.41
C TYR A 463 10.80 -0.59 5.73
N SER A 464 11.06 -1.37 6.77
CA SER A 464 12.34 -2.05 6.91
C SER A 464 12.59 -2.95 5.71
N TRP A 465 13.85 -3.27 5.46
CA TRP A 465 14.33 -4.00 4.27
C TRP A 465 14.39 -3.23 2.95
N LEU A 466 13.82 -2.03 2.88
CA LEU A 466 13.99 -1.18 1.70
C LEU A 466 15.43 -0.62 1.65
N PRO A 467 16.04 -0.51 0.46
CA PRO A 467 17.33 0.15 0.31
C PRO A 467 17.21 1.65 0.63
N LEU A 468 18.34 2.29 0.90
CA LEU A 468 18.42 3.75 0.86
C LEU A 468 17.87 4.26 -0.48
N ASN A 469 17.10 5.35 -0.43
CA ASN A 469 16.51 5.96 -1.61
C ASN A 469 17.58 6.51 -2.57
N PRO A 470 17.68 5.99 -3.80
CA PRO A 470 18.72 6.43 -4.75
C PRO A 470 18.43 7.81 -5.34
N THR A 471 17.19 8.32 -5.26
CA THR A 471 16.85 9.65 -5.79
C THR A 471 17.36 10.78 -4.89
N LEU A 472 17.72 10.49 -3.64
CA LEU A 472 18.39 11.42 -2.74
C LEU A 472 19.88 11.61 -3.06
N GLU A 473 20.48 10.75 -3.90
CA GLU A 473 21.89 10.84 -4.29
C GLU A 473 22.12 11.70 -5.55
N ILE A 474 21.05 12.21 -6.16
CA ILE A 474 21.08 12.94 -7.43
C ILE A 474 20.27 14.24 -7.37
N GLY A 475 20.39 15.04 -8.44
CA GLY A 475 19.69 16.31 -8.61
C GLY A 475 20.45 17.50 -8.03
N ASP A 476 20.12 18.69 -8.52
CA ASP A 476 20.72 19.97 -8.11
C ASP A 476 19.82 20.79 -7.17
N GLN A 477 18.62 20.28 -6.86
CA GLN A 477 17.63 20.96 -5.99
C GLN A 477 18.03 20.87 -4.51
N ARG A 478 17.59 21.84 -3.70
CA ARG A 478 17.62 21.74 -2.22
C ARG A 478 16.85 20.50 -1.77
N ARG A 479 17.37 19.73 -0.82
CA ARG A 479 16.78 18.44 -0.38
C ARG A 479 16.53 18.40 1.10
N ILE A 480 15.38 17.84 1.48
CA ILE A 480 15.12 17.36 2.84
C ILE A 480 14.78 15.88 2.84
N VAL A 481 15.19 15.19 3.91
CA VAL A 481 14.97 13.75 4.09
C VAL A 481 13.74 13.51 4.97
N GLU A 482 12.73 12.79 4.48
CA GLU A 482 11.55 12.41 5.28
C GLU A 482 11.88 11.22 6.21
N MET A 483 11.45 11.33 7.46
CA MET A 483 11.61 10.33 8.52
C MET A 483 10.27 10.08 9.22
N GLN A 484 9.84 8.82 9.28
CA GLN A 484 8.60 8.46 9.98
C GLN A 484 8.90 7.94 11.38
N SER A 485 8.59 8.75 12.39
CA SER A 485 8.90 8.47 13.80
C SER A 485 7.93 7.45 14.40
N ARG A 486 6.62 7.62 14.14
CA ARG A 486 5.60 6.61 14.40
C ARG A 486 5.48 5.72 13.16
N ARG A 487 6.25 4.62 13.12
CA ARG A 487 6.25 3.71 11.96
C ARG A 487 4.87 3.12 11.72
N GLU A 488 4.29 3.51 10.60
CA GLU A 488 2.94 3.14 10.17
C GLU A 488 2.78 1.63 10.03
N PHE A 489 3.72 0.99 9.33
CA PHE A 489 3.67 -0.44 9.05
C PHE A 489 4.27 -1.31 10.17
N GLU A 490 4.87 -0.70 11.19
CA GLU A 490 5.55 -1.42 12.28
C GLU A 490 4.81 -1.24 13.60
N GLY A 491 3.49 -1.51 13.55
CA GLY A 491 2.61 -1.50 14.72
C GLY A 491 2.15 -0.10 15.15
N PHE A 492 2.31 0.93 14.31
CA PHE A 492 1.77 2.28 14.57
C PHE A 492 2.18 2.89 15.92
N GLY A 493 3.39 2.55 16.38
CA GLY A 493 3.93 3.04 17.65
C GLY A 493 3.51 2.26 18.90
N ALA A 494 2.79 1.13 18.77
CA ALA A 494 2.52 0.23 19.89
C ALA A 494 3.70 -0.70 20.23
N LEU A 495 4.66 -0.85 19.33
CA LEU A 495 5.83 -1.73 19.49
C LEU A 495 7.09 -0.90 19.76
N PRO A 496 7.97 -1.33 20.69
CA PRO A 496 9.30 -0.74 20.81
C PRO A 496 10.02 -0.81 19.47
N ASN A 497 10.52 0.33 19.00
CA ASN A 497 11.09 0.46 17.67
C ASN A 497 12.06 1.65 17.61
N ASP A 498 13.33 1.43 17.93
CA ASP A 498 14.39 2.46 17.96
C ASP A 498 15.04 2.64 16.58
N LEU A 499 14.67 3.73 15.90
CA LEU A 499 15.16 4.05 14.55
C LEU A 499 16.42 4.92 14.55
N GLY A 500 17.02 5.19 15.71
CA GLY A 500 18.14 6.11 15.82
C GLY A 500 19.32 5.73 14.92
N SER A 501 19.67 4.44 14.84
CA SER A 501 20.75 3.96 13.95
C SER A 501 20.37 4.09 12.49
N ALA A 502 19.16 3.68 12.10
CA ALA A 502 18.66 3.82 10.73
C ALA A 502 18.69 5.28 10.25
N TYR A 503 18.30 6.22 11.10
CA TYR A 503 18.36 7.65 10.77
C TYR A 503 19.79 8.16 10.68
N ALA A 504 20.65 7.81 11.64
CA ALA A 504 22.05 8.25 11.63
C ALA A 504 22.80 7.75 10.38
N GLU A 505 22.63 6.48 10.03
CA GLU A 505 23.30 5.87 8.87
C GLU A 505 22.80 6.44 7.54
N ALA A 506 21.48 6.62 7.40
CA ALA A 506 20.91 7.28 6.23
C ALA A 506 21.44 8.71 6.09
N MET A 507 21.45 9.50 7.17
CA MET A 507 21.92 10.88 7.12
C MET A 507 23.42 10.98 6.84
N GLN A 508 24.25 10.13 7.45
CA GLN A 508 25.68 10.07 7.14
C GLN A 508 25.91 9.78 5.65
N HIS A 509 25.22 8.79 5.09
CA HIS A 509 25.33 8.45 3.66
C HIS A 509 24.90 9.62 2.75
N TYR A 510 23.76 10.25 3.05
CA TYR A 510 23.24 11.32 2.21
C TYR A 510 24.04 12.62 2.27
N LEU A 511 24.58 12.97 3.43
CA LEU A 511 25.46 14.15 3.55
C LEU A 511 26.81 13.93 2.87
N GLU A 512 27.28 12.67 2.80
CA GLU A 512 28.49 12.33 2.04
C GLU A 512 28.27 12.34 0.52
N THR A 513 27.06 11.96 0.06
CA THR A 513 26.77 11.75 -1.37
C THR A 513 26.09 12.94 -2.04
N ASN A 514 25.32 13.74 -1.29
CA ASN A 514 24.57 14.87 -1.82
C ASN A 514 24.76 16.14 -0.95
N PRO A 515 25.53 17.14 -1.43
CA PRO A 515 25.76 18.38 -0.68
C PRO A 515 24.54 19.31 -0.62
N ASN A 516 23.46 19.00 -1.35
CA ASN A 516 22.22 19.79 -1.35
C ASN A 516 21.22 19.33 -0.27
N VAL A 517 21.55 18.29 0.50
CA VAL A 517 20.75 17.89 1.66
C VAL A 517 20.96 18.90 2.78
N GLU A 518 19.90 19.64 3.09
CA GLU A 518 19.93 20.76 4.04
C GLU A 518 19.02 20.55 5.25
N GLY A 519 18.30 19.43 5.30
CA GLY A 519 17.28 19.23 6.33
C GLY A 519 16.62 17.87 6.42
N VAL A 520 15.71 17.77 7.38
CA VAL A 520 14.87 16.60 7.64
C VAL A 520 13.43 17.02 7.88
N TRP A 521 12.49 16.10 7.65
CA TRP A 521 11.11 16.25 8.10
C TRP A 521 10.63 15.01 8.83
N ALA A 522 10.29 15.15 10.11
CA ALA A 522 9.90 14.06 11.00
C ALA A 522 8.38 13.93 11.16
N TRP A 523 7.88 12.69 11.15
CA TRP A 523 6.45 12.39 11.25
C TRP A 523 6.13 11.66 12.57
N PRO A 524 5.74 12.40 13.62
CA PRO A 524 5.38 11.80 14.91
C PRO A 524 3.98 11.21 14.97
N GLN A 525 3.06 11.57 14.06
CA GLN A 525 1.66 11.12 14.12
C GLN A 525 1.07 10.73 12.77
N SER A 526 1.38 11.49 11.72
CA SER A 526 0.90 11.30 10.36
C SER A 526 1.42 9.99 9.73
N GLY A 527 0.69 9.48 8.74
CA GLY A 527 0.98 8.22 8.06
C GLY A 527 -0.21 7.27 8.18
N GLY A 528 -0.67 6.73 7.05
CA GLY A 528 -1.77 5.78 6.95
C GLY A 528 -3.11 6.23 7.54
N PRO A 529 -4.10 5.33 7.56
CA PRO A 529 -5.37 5.52 8.21
C PRO A 529 -5.21 5.33 9.70
N THR A 530 -5.37 6.42 10.45
CA THR A 530 -5.06 6.47 11.87
C THR A 530 -5.81 5.41 12.68
N LYS A 531 -7.04 5.07 12.26
CA LYS A 531 -7.94 4.11 12.92
C LYS A 531 -7.65 2.63 12.63
N ALA A 532 -6.78 2.32 11.68
CA ALA A 532 -6.32 0.94 11.43
C ALA A 532 -5.28 0.48 12.47
N GLY A 533 -4.89 1.39 13.37
CA GLY A 533 -3.92 1.13 14.42
C GLY A 533 -4.43 1.52 15.82
N PRO A 534 -3.54 1.41 16.82
CA PRO A 534 -3.82 1.85 18.18
C PRO A 534 -4.13 3.35 18.23
N MET A 535 -5.07 3.71 19.11
CA MET A 535 -5.42 5.09 19.45
C MET A 535 -4.34 5.71 20.36
N ILE A 536 -3.11 5.82 19.85
CA ILE A 536 -1.99 6.47 20.53
C ILE A 536 -1.71 7.80 19.83
N PHE A 537 -1.79 8.88 20.60
CA PHE A 537 -1.69 10.25 20.12
C PHE A 537 -0.59 11.02 20.84
N ASP A 538 0.35 11.52 20.07
CA ASP A 538 1.52 12.26 20.54
C ASP A 538 1.14 13.41 21.47
N GLY A 539 1.56 13.31 22.74
CA GLY A 539 1.30 14.31 23.77
C GLY A 539 -0.13 14.32 24.33
N LYS A 540 -0.96 13.32 23.99
CA LYS A 540 -2.38 13.27 24.39
C LYS A 540 -2.79 12.00 25.11
N THR A 541 -2.59 10.83 24.51
CA THR A 541 -3.09 9.56 25.08
C THR A 541 -2.35 8.34 24.54
N GLY A 542 -2.41 7.23 25.28
CA GLY A 542 -1.63 6.03 25.02
C GLY A 542 -0.14 6.24 25.32
N PHE A 543 0.66 5.22 25.04
CA PHE A 543 2.09 5.22 25.34
C PHE A 543 2.93 5.84 24.20
N TRP A 544 2.70 7.12 23.93
CA TRP A 544 3.31 7.85 22.80
C TRP A 544 4.80 8.14 23.01
N GLU A 545 5.27 8.14 24.25
CA GLU A 545 6.68 8.30 24.62
C GLU A 545 7.56 7.30 23.86
N LEU A 546 7.04 6.11 23.55
CA LEU A 546 7.75 5.03 22.86
C LEU A 546 8.29 5.45 21.49
N TYR A 547 7.46 6.13 20.68
CA TYR A 547 7.90 6.65 19.37
C TYR A 547 8.34 8.12 19.43
N GLU A 548 8.16 8.81 20.56
CA GLU A 548 8.81 10.10 20.79
C GLU A 548 10.34 9.96 20.69
N LEU A 549 10.90 8.82 21.11
CA LEU A 549 12.32 8.49 20.91
C LEU A 549 12.77 8.80 19.47
N ASN A 550 12.02 8.34 18.47
CA ASN A 550 12.38 8.52 17.07
C ASN A 550 12.24 9.98 16.61
N THR A 551 11.29 10.71 17.19
CA THR A 551 11.14 12.16 16.93
C THR A 551 12.35 12.89 17.50
N TYR A 552 12.73 12.60 18.74
CA TYR A 552 13.93 13.15 19.36
C TYR A 552 15.20 12.76 18.59
N ALA A 553 15.33 11.50 18.16
CA ALA A 553 16.48 11.01 17.38
C ALA A 553 16.63 11.73 16.05
N SER A 554 15.54 11.97 15.32
CA SER A 554 15.57 12.71 14.06
C SER A 554 16.16 14.12 14.23
N ALA A 555 15.72 14.86 15.26
CA ALA A 555 16.26 16.19 15.54
C ALA A 555 17.74 16.16 15.97
N ARG A 556 18.13 15.20 16.82
CA ARG A 556 19.52 15.05 17.28
C ARG A 556 20.48 14.69 16.15
N VAL A 557 20.09 13.75 15.29
CA VAL A 557 20.88 13.35 14.11
C VAL A 557 20.98 14.49 13.09
N ALA A 558 19.91 15.27 12.89
CA ALA A 558 19.98 16.42 11.98
C ALA A 558 20.88 17.55 12.51
N ALA A 559 20.90 17.76 13.83
CA ALA A 559 21.80 18.73 14.45
C ALA A 559 23.27 18.26 14.42
N ASP A 560 23.51 17.00 14.76
CA ASP A 560 24.84 16.37 14.76
C ASP A 560 24.75 14.92 14.21
N PRO A 561 25.04 14.70 12.92
CA PRO A 561 24.98 13.37 12.30
C PRO A 561 26.02 12.38 12.84
N THR A 562 26.98 12.85 13.65
CA THR A 562 28.06 12.02 14.22
C THR A 562 27.74 11.51 15.62
N VAL A 563 26.64 11.98 16.22
CA VAL A 563 26.19 11.51 17.53
C VAL A 563 25.91 10.00 17.50
N ALA A 564 26.35 9.30 18.54
CA ALA A 564 26.08 7.87 18.65
C ALA A 564 24.59 7.63 18.94
N PRO A 565 23.86 6.83 18.14
CA PRO A 565 22.43 6.58 18.34
C PRO A 565 22.08 6.09 19.75
N GLY A 566 22.88 5.18 20.30
CA GLY A 566 22.68 4.69 21.68
C GLY A 566 22.72 5.78 22.75
N GLU A 567 23.47 6.87 22.53
CA GLU A 567 23.53 8.01 23.46
C GLU A 567 22.24 8.82 23.42
N ILE A 568 21.61 8.96 22.24
CA ILE A 568 20.29 9.56 22.08
C ILE A 568 19.26 8.73 22.87
N THR A 569 19.26 7.41 22.69
CA THR A 569 18.32 6.50 23.38
C THR A 569 18.49 6.55 24.90
N ALA A 570 19.74 6.56 25.39
CA ALA A 570 20.01 6.72 26.82
C ALA A 570 19.57 8.10 27.35
N ALA A 571 19.77 9.17 26.58
CA ALA A 571 19.35 10.52 26.95
C ALA A 571 17.81 10.64 27.03
N TRP A 572 17.09 10.06 26.07
CA TRP A 572 15.63 9.94 26.11
C TRP A 572 15.18 9.14 27.33
N ALA A 573 15.73 7.93 27.54
CA ALA A 573 15.36 7.08 28.66
C ALA A 573 15.62 7.76 30.02
N TYR A 574 16.72 8.52 30.13
CA TYR A 574 17.01 9.32 31.32
C TYR A 574 15.96 10.40 31.57
N SER A 575 15.62 11.15 30.53
CA SER A 575 14.71 12.27 30.63
C SER A 575 13.26 11.86 30.87
N THR A 576 12.85 10.72 30.30
CA THR A 576 11.46 10.27 30.27
C THR A 576 11.15 9.28 31.39
N PHE A 577 12.02 8.30 31.66
CA PHE A 577 11.66 7.17 32.54
C PHE A 577 12.40 7.12 33.87
N SER A 578 13.71 7.40 33.92
CA SER A 578 14.48 7.17 35.15
C SER A 578 15.79 7.95 35.22
N GLU A 579 16.17 8.41 36.40
CA GLU A 579 17.52 8.97 36.63
C GLU A 579 18.54 7.92 37.09
N ASP A 580 18.09 6.68 37.33
CA ASP A 580 18.95 5.59 37.76
C ASP A 580 19.73 5.01 36.55
N PRO A 581 21.08 5.03 36.58
CA PRO A 581 21.88 4.59 35.44
C PRO A 581 21.66 3.14 35.01
N GLN A 582 21.28 2.24 35.93
CA GLN A 582 21.02 0.83 35.58
C GLN A 582 19.67 0.67 34.87
N THR A 583 18.67 1.42 35.31
CA THR A 583 17.34 1.44 34.68
C THR A 583 17.43 2.03 33.27
N VAL A 584 18.15 3.14 33.10
CA VAL A 584 18.42 3.74 31.78
C VAL A 584 19.14 2.76 30.85
N ALA A 585 20.16 2.06 31.35
CA ALA A 585 20.89 1.09 30.54
C ALA A 585 20.03 -0.11 30.14
N ALA A 586 19.18 -0.63 31.03
CA ALA A 586 18.27 -1.72 30.72
C ALA A 586 17.23 -1.34 29.64
N ILE A 587 16.70 -0.12 29.70
CA ILE A 587 15.82 0.42 28.65
C ILE A 587 16.60 0.55 27.33
N GLY A 588 17.80 1.14 27.36
CA GLY A 588 18.64 1.29 26.18
C GLY A 588 19.02 -0.04 25.52
N GLU A 589 19.29 -1.08 26.31
CA GLU A 589 19.55 -2.44 25.81
C GLU A 589 18.31 -3.06 25.17
N ALA A 590 17.14 -2.96 25.82
CA ALA A 590 15.88 -3.42 25.23
C ALA A 590 15.55 -2.69 23.92
N MET A 591 15.77 -1.37 23.85
CA MET A 591 15.53 -0.59 22.64
C MET A 591 16.52 -0.92 21.52
N ALA A 592 17.79 -1.20 21.83
CA ALA A 592 18.77 -1.64 20.82
C ALA A 592 18.41 -3.00 20.20
N MET A 593 17.76 -3.89 20.96
CA MET A 593 17.26 -5.18 20.46
C MET A 593 15.97 -5.05 19.63
N SER A 594 15.29 -3.91 19.69
CA SER A 594 13.97 -3.75 19.08
C SER A 594 13.97 -3.90 17.57
N ARG A 595 15.07 -3.53 16.89
CA ARG A 595 15.19 -3.64 15.44
C ARG A 595 15.22 -5.08 14.97
N ASP A 596 16.04 -5.92 15.60
CA ASP A 596 16.05 -7.37 15.35
C ASP A 596 14.68 -7.99 15.60
N ALA A 597 14.01 -7.62 16.70
CA ALA A 597 12.67 -8.12 17.00
C ALA A 597 11.64 -7.73 15.91
N ILE A 598 11.67 -6.47 15.46
CA ILE A 598 10.77 -5.96 14.41
C ILE A 598 11.06 -6.62 13.05
N THR A 599 12.33 -6.69 12.62
CA THR A 599 12.70 -7.26 11.33
C THR A 599 12.41 -8.75 11.27
N ASP A 600 12.67 -9.49 12.35
CA ASP A 600 12.42 -10.93 12.41
C ASP A 600 10.93 -11.25 12.58
N GLY A 601 10.17 -10.41 13.30
CA GLY A 601 8.78 -10.65 13.67
C GLY A 601 7.77 -10.22 12.61
N LEU A 602 7.95 -9.04 12.03
CA LEU A 602 7.02 -8.47 11.04
C LEU A 602 7.39 -8.80 9.59
N TYR A 603 8.66 -9.05 9.30
CA TYR A 603 9.13 -9.39 7.95
C TYR A 603 9.52 -10.87 7.87
N ILE A 604 9.76 -11.33 6.64
CA ILE A 604 10.29 -12.66 6.36
C ILE A 604 11.59 -12.44 5.61
N GLY A 605 12.74 -12.54 6.29
CA GLY A 605 14.05 -12.14 5.76
C GLY A 605 14.35 -12.70 4.37
N PRO A 606 14.18 -14.03 4.14
CA PRO A 606 14.42 -14.62 2.83
C PRO A 606 13.54 -14.09 1.69
N PHE A 607 12.39 -13.49 2.00
CA PHE A 607 11.55 -12.78 1.04
C PHE A 607 11.87 -11.29 0.97
N ALA A 608 12.05 -10.63 2.11
CA ALA A 608 12.19 -9.19 2.25
C ALA A 608 13.50 -8.64 1.64
N GLN A 609 14.53 -9.48 1.50
CA GLN A 609 15.76 -9.15 0.74
C GLN A 609 15.54 -8.97 -0.78
N TYR A 610 14.33 -9.18 -1.29
CA TYR A 610 13.97 -8.99 -2.69
C TYR A 610 12.95 -7.86 -2.86
N GLN A 611 13.27 -6.92 -3.74
CA GLN A 611 12.27 -6.06 -4.37
C GLN A 611 11.45 -6.88 -5.34
N THR A 612 10.13 -6.95 -5.11
CA THR A 612 9.21 -7.73 -5.93
C THR A 612 8.34 -6.78 -6.76
N LYS A 613 8.12 -7.10 -8.04
CA LYS A 613 7.12 -6.44 -8.89
C LYS A 613 6.08 -7.46 -9.31
N ALA A 614 4.80 -7.09 -9.26
CA ALA A 614 3.70 -7.96 -9.67
C ALA A 614 2.47 -7.11 -10.03
N LEU A 615 1.77 -7.47 -11.11
CA LEU A 615 0.55 -6.79 -11.59
C LEU A 615 0.73 -5.29 -11.86
N GLY A 616 1.96 -4.85 -12.16
CA GLY A 616 2.28 -3.43 -12.31
C GLY A 616 2.42 -2.68 -10.97
N LEU A 617 2.36 -3.39 -9.85
CA LEU A 617 2.60 -2.89 -8.51
C LEU A 617 3.98 -3.36 -8.01
N GLU A 618 4.46 -2.71 -6.97
CA GLU A 618 5.64 -3.11 -6.21
C GLU A 618 5.19 -3.50 -4.80
N PRO A 619 4.84 -4.79 -4.56
CA PRO A 619 4.40 -5.22 -3.24
C PRO A 619 5.46 -4.93 -2.18
N PRO A 620 5.06 -4.47 -0.98
CA PRO A 620 5.99 -4.17 0.10
C PRO A 620 6.71 -5.43 0.59
N PRO A 621 7.91 -5.31 1.19
CA PRO A 621 8.63 -6.45 1.75
C PRO A 621 7.86 -7.15 2.89
N MET A 622 6.86 -6.49 3.48
CA MET A 622 6.01 -7.02 4.55
C MET A 622 4.69 -7.66 4.06
N MET A 623 4.50 -7.86 2.75
CA MET A 623 3.21 -8.17 2.09
C MET A 623 2.34 -9.31 2.70
N TRP A 624 2.88 -10.22 3.50
CA TRP A 624 2.09 -11.22 4.24
C TRP A 624 1.24 -10.62 5.37
N ILE A 625 1.61 -9.43 5.86
CA ILE A 625 0.75 -8.51 6.62
C ILE A 625 0.43 -7.38 5.63
N PHE A 626 -0.73 -7.46 4.99
CA PHE A 626 -1.10 -6.50 3.95
C PHE A 626 -1.55 -5.19 4.57
N GLU A 627 -0.64 -4.22 4.64
CA GLU A 627 -0.83 -2.87 5.18
C GLU A 627 -1.42 -2.86 6.62
N TRP A 628 -0.72 -2.19 7.53
CA TRP A 628 -1.18 -1.93 8.90
C TRP A 628 -1.38 -3.17 9.79
N ASP A 629 -2.52 -3.84 9.69
CA ASP A 629 -3.00 -4.85 10.63
C ASP A 629 -3.63 -6.10 9.98
N ILE A 630 -3.75 -6.14 8.64
CA ILE A 630 -4.45 -7.23 7.95
C ILE A 630 -3.50 -8.39 7.68
N LEU A 631 -3.67 -9.49 8.38
CA LEU A 631 -2.91 -10.71 8.09
C LEU A 631 -3.45 -11.38 6.82
N SER A 632 -2.63 -11.42 5.76
CA SER A 632 -3.02 -11.91 4.43
C SER A 632 -3.47 -13.38 4.47
N GLY A 633 -4.30 -13.78 3.50
CA GLY A 633 -4.73 -15.17 3.32
C GLY A 633 -4.86 -15.58 1.86
N ASP A 634 -4.38 -14.75 0.93
CA ASP A 634 -4.53 -14.93 -0.50
C ASP A 634 -3.39 -15.67 -1.16
N ALA A 635 -3.75 -16.39 -2.21
CA ALA A 635 -2.81 -17.19 -2.98
C ALA A 635 -1.76 -16.32 -3.71
N ALA A 636 -2.10 -15.12 -4.18
CA ALA A 636 -1.15 -14.31 -4.95
C ALA A 636 0.04 -13.87 -4.08
N ALA A 637 -0.20 -13.36 -2.88
CA ALA A 637 0.86 -12.98 -1.95
C ALA A 637 1.55 -14.22 -1.36
N LEU A 638 0.81 -15.09 -0.69
CA LEU A 638 1.40 -16.15 0.14
C LEU A 638 2.09 -17.25 -0.66
N ASP A 639 1.56 -17.63 -1.83
CA ASP A 639 2.21 -18.62 -2.70
C ASP A 639 3.50 -18.04 -3.31
N SER A 640 3.48 -16.75 -3.67
CA SER A 640 4.67 -16.07 -4.22
C SER A 640 5.75 -15.97 -3.16
N ILE A 641 5.43 -15.52 -1.95
CA ILE A 641 6.36 -15.47 -0.81
C ILE A 641 6.93 -16.87 -0.54
N SER A 642 6.08 -17.89 -0.42
CA SER A 642 6.54 -19.27 -0.18
C SER A 642 7.48 -19.77 -1.28
N SER A 643 7.25 -19.37 -2.53
CA SER A 643 8.12 -19.75 -3.66
C SER A 643 9.46 -19.04 -3.68
N VAL A 644 9.51 -17.79 -3.21
CA VAL A 644 10.75 -17.00 -3.09
C VAL A 644 11.59 -17.50 -1.92
N VAL A 645 10.95 -17.77 -0.76
CA VAL A 645 11.60 -18.38 0.40
C VAL A 645 12.22 -19.72 0.03
N GLY A 646 11.46 -20.59 -0.66
CA GLY A 646 12.00 -21.80 -1.28
C GLY A 646 12.85 -22.68 -0.35
N ASP A 647 14.16 -22.75 -0.63
CA ASP A 647 15.10 -23.58 0.11
C ASP A 647 15.48 -22.99 1.50
N ASP A 648 15.23 -21.70 1.73
CA ASP A 648 15.53 -20.97 2.97
C ASP A 648 14.37 -21.03 3.99
N LEU A 649 13.46 -22.01 3.82
CA LEU A 649 12.30 -22.21 4.68
C LEU A 649 12.65 -22.34 6.16
N ASP A 650 13.66 -23.13 6.50
CA ASP A 650 14.02 -23.37 7.92
C ASP A 650 14.52 -22.08 8.59
N GLU A 651 15.15 -21.17 7.83
CA GLU A 651 15.57 -19.83 8.29
C GLU A 651 14.34 -18.93 8.50
N ALA A 652 13.46 -18.82 7.51
CA ALA A 652 12.24 -18.02 7.60
C ALA A 652 11.34 -18.41 8.80
N LEU A 653 11.22 -19.72 9.08
CA LEU A 653 10.48 -20.21 10.25
C LEU A 653 11.20 -19.85 11.55
N ALA A 654 12.53 -20.02 11.60
CA ALA A 654 13.31 -19.74 12.80
C ALA A 654 13.29 -18.26 13.19
N GLU A 655 13.34 -17.34 12.22
CA GLU A 655 13.23 -15.88 12.45
C GLU A 655 11.99 -15.53 13.27
N GLY A 656 10.82 -16.10 12.95
CA GLY A 656 9.58 -15.76 13.64
C GLY A 656 9.62 -16.14 15.12
N HIS A 657 10.14 -17.32 15.43
CA HIS A 657 10.32 -17.77 16.82
C HIS A 657 11.46 -17.04 17.54
N GLN A 658 12.48 -16.57 16.79
CA GLN A 658 13.55 -15.73 17.33
C GLN A 658 13.01 -14.36 17.74
N ALA A 659 12.11 -13.76 16.95
CA ALA A 659 11.47 -12.49 17.30
C ALA A 659 10.71 -12.55 18.64
N VAL A 660 10.03 -13.67 18.91
CA VAL A 660 9.38 -13.93 20.21
C VAL A 660 10.42 -13.97 21.33
N ALA A 661 11.50 -14.75 21.16
CA ALA A 661 12.55 -14.88 22.17
C ALA A 661 13.27 -13.54 22.45
N THR A 662 13.57 -12.75 21.40
CA THR A 662 14.15 -11.41 21.53
C THR A 662 13.20 -10.48 22.30
N SER A 663 11.90 -10.53 22.00
CA SER A 663 10.89 -9.71 22.69
C SER A 663 10.73 -10.12 24.16
N GLU A 664 10.80 -11.41 24.49
CA GLU A 664 10.83 -11.90 25.87
C GLU A 664 12.05 -11.38 26.64
N GLU A 665 13.22 -11.34 26.00
CA GLU A 665 14.45 -10.81 26.61
C GLU A 665 14.34 -9.29 26.86
N MET A 666 13.83 -8.53 25.88
CA MET A 666 13.52 -7.10 26.05
C MET A 666 12.57 -6.87 27.24
N ARG A 667 11.52 -7.68 27.32
CA ARG A 667 10.52 -7.67 28.40
C ARG A 667 11.14 -7.98 29.76
N ASP A 668 12.02 -8.97 29.85
CA ASP A 668 12.71 -9.36 31.07
C ASP A 668 13.72 -8.31 31.55
N LEU A 669 14.42 -7.62 30.63
CA LEU A 669 15.31 -6.50 30.94
C LEU A 669 14.54 -5.37 31.66
N VAL A 670 13.43 -4.91 31.08
CA VAL A 670 12.60 -3.84 31.66
C VAL A 670 11.94 -4.31 32.96
N ALA A 671 11.40 -5.53 32.98
CA ALA A 671 10.76 -6.08 34.18
C ALA A 671 11.73 -6.27 35.34
N GLY A 672 13.01 -6.55 35.05
CA GLY A 672 14.08 -6.75 36.01
C GLY A 672 14.60 -5.47 36.69
N THR A 673 14.22 -4.29 36.19
CA THR A 673 14.54 -3.00 36.82
C THR A 673 13.83 -2.83 38.17
N ASP A 674 14.42 -2.05 39.09
CA ASP A 674 13.78 -1.72 40.37
C ASP A 674 12.60 -0.78 40.13
N PRO A 675 11.35 -1.14 40.44
CA PRO A 675 10.21 -0.24 40.20
C PRO A 675 10.32 1.11 40.93
N ALA A 676 11.13 1.20 42.00
CA ALA A 676 11.31 2.45 42.75
C ALA A 676 12.26 3.46 42.07
N THR A 677 12.97 3.07 41.02
CA THR A 677 13.87 3.97 40.26
C THR A 677 13.17 4.67 39.10
N TRP A 678 11.95 4.27 38.76
CA TRP A 678 11.17 4.91 37.71
C TRP A 678 10.59 6.23 38.20
N ARG A 679 10.52 7.23 37.31
CA ARG A 679 9.90 8.54 37.58
C ARG A 679 8.42 8.38 37.89
N ASP A 680 7.75 7.48 37.15
CA ASP A 680 6.35 7.11 37.33
C ASP A 680 6.20 5.58 37.25
N ALA A 681 5.37 5.01 38.13
CA ALA A 681 5.02 3.60 38.08
C ALA A 681 4.12 3.29 36.89
N GLU A 682 3.27 4.22 36.46
CA GLU A 682 2.38 4.05 35.30
C GLU A 682 3.18 3.89 34.00
N LEU A 683 4.21 4.73 33.78
CA LEU A 683 5.10 4.61 32.62
C LEU A 683 5.81 3.25 32.55
N ARG A 684 6.18 2.68 33.71
CA ARG A 684 6.76 1.33 33.76
C ARG A 684 5.74 0.26 33.35
N ASP A 685 4.51 0.39 33.85
CA ASP A 685 3.43 -0.56 33.55
C ASP A 685 3.01 -0.48 32.08
N GLU A 686 2.95 0.71 31.49
CA GLU A 686 2.70 0.92 30.05
C GLU A 686 3.81 0.34 29.17
N PHE A 687 5.08 0.55 29.53
CA PHE A 687 6.21 -0.04 28.81
C PHE A 687 6.13 -1.58 28.84
N LEU A 688 5.87 -2.15 30.03
CA LEU A 688 5.69 -3.60 30.16
C LEU A 688 4.47 -4.10 29.39
N ALA A 689 3.37 -3.34 29.34
CA ALA A 689 2.20 -3.70 28.55
C ALA A 689 2.48 -3.71 27.04
N ALA A 690 3.26 -2.74 26.54
CA ALA A 690 3.71 -2.71 25.14
C ALA A 690 4.60 -3.91 24.80
N LEU A 691 5.52 -4.29 25.70
CA LEU A 691 6.37 -5.48 25.54
C LEU A 691 5.58 -6.79 25.66
N ASP A 692 4.64 -6.90 26.59
CA ASP A 692 3.75 -8.06 26.72
C ASP A 692 2.85 -8.21 25.46
N TYR A 693 2.40 -7.09 24.87
CA TYR A 693 1.70 -7.08 23.58
C TYR A 693 2.59 -7.51 22.42
N GLN A 694 3.83 -7.02 22.34
CA GLN A 694 4.79 -7.43 21.31
C GLN A 694 5.06 -8.94 21.35
N VAL A 695 5.29 -9.51 22.54
CA VAL A 695 5.50 -10.96 22.72
C VAL A 695 4.30 -11.75 22.22
N ASP A 696 3.07 -11.35 22.59
CA ASP A 696 1.85 -12.05 22.18
C ASP A 696 1.57 -11.92 20.67
N LEU A 697 1.70 -10.70 20.13
CA LEU A 697 1.56 -10.43 18.69
C LEU A 697 2.58 -11.25 17.88
N PHE A 698 3.85 -11.24 18.26
CA PHE A 698 4.87 -12.01 17.54
C PHE A 698 4.68 -13.52 17.68
N THR A 699 4.09 -13.99 18.78
CA THR A 699 3.73 -15.40 18.93
C THR A 699 2.66 -15.81 17.91
N VAL A 700 1.56 -15.05 17.78
CA VAL A 700 0.52 -15.37 16.78
C VAL A 700 1.02 -15.21 15.34
N LEU A 701 1.90 -14.22 15.08
CA LEU A 701 2.52 -14.01 13.78
C LEU A 701 3.48 -15.14 13.41
N ALA A 702 4.33 -15.61 14.34
CA ALA A 702 5.22 -16.75 14.13
C ALA A 702 4.43 -18.04 13.85
N ASP A 703 3.38 -18.31 14.62
CA ASP A 703 2.51 -19.46 14.39
C ASP A 703 1.83 -19.38 13.01
N TYR A 704 1.35 -18.20 12.59
CA TYR A 704 0.76 -18.03 11.27
C TYR A 704 1.77 -18.16 10.12
N ARG A 705 2.99 -17.65 10.32
CA ARG A 705 4.11 -17.83 9.39
C ARG A 705 4.36 -19.30 9.12
N ASP A 706 4.40 -20.10 10.19
CA ASP A 706 4.52 -21.56 10.09
C ASP A 706 3.35 -22.17 9.30
N VAL A 707 2.12 -21.67 9.47
CA VAL A 707 0.97 -22.14 8.70
C VAL A 707 1.22 -21.96 7.21
N PHE A 708 1.37 -20.74 6.72
CA PHE A 708 1.32 -20.54 5.27
C PHE A 708 2.59 -21.03 4.57
N LEU A 709 3.77 -20.95 5.20
CA LEU A 709 5.01 -21.46 4.61
C LEU A 709 5.02 -23.00 4.52
N GLN A 710 4.53 -23.70 5.53
CA GLN A 710 4.39 -25.16 5.46
C GLN A 710 3.26 -25.58 4.49
N HIS A 711 2.21 -24.76 4.35
CA HIS A 711 1.21 -24.97 3.30
C HIS A 711 1.84 -24.85 1.92
N GLY A 712 2.58 -23.77 1.65
CA GLY A 712 3.31 -23.56 0.40
C GLY A 712 4.26 -24.71 0.07
N ARG A 713 5.06 -25.17 1.05
CA ARG A 713 5.90 -26.37 0.91
C ARG A 713 5.08 -27.61 0.55
N TRP A 714 3.92 -27.81 1.18
CA TRP A 714 3.05 -28.93 0.84
C TRP A 714 2.47 -28.79 -0.57
N LEU A 715 2.10 -27.58 -1.00
CA LEU A 715 1.57 -27.33 -2.34
C LEU A 715 2.60 -27.65 -3.43
N ASP A 716 3.86 -27.27 -3.24
CA ASP A 716 4.98 -27.54 -4.14
C ASP A 716 5.36 -29.04 -4.17
N THR A 717 5.54 -29.65 -3.00
CA THR A 717 6.11 -31.00 -2.89
C THR A 717 5.08 -32.13 -2.90
N ALA A 718 3.83 -31.83 -2.56
CA ALA A 718 2.79 -32.80 -2.21
C ALA A 718 3.19 -33.79 -1.11
N ASP A 719 4.18 -33.45 -0.28
CA ASP A 719 4.74 -34.32 0.75
C ASP A 719 3.82 -34.47 1.98
N ALA A 720 3.80 -35.67 2.55
CA ALA A 720 2.92 -35.98 3.67
C ALA A 720 3.41 -35.38 4.99
N ASP A 721 4.74 -35.23 5.16
CA ASP A 721 5.31 -34.65 6.37
C ASP A 721 5.14 -33.12 6.36
N ALA A 722 5.32 -32.46 5.20
CA ALA A 722 4.97 -31.04 5.04
C ALA A 722 3.50 -30.75 5.39
N ARG A 723 2.57 -31.61 4.94
CA ARG A 723 1.15 -31.51 5.30
C ARG A 723 0.91 -31.68 6.81
N ALA A 724 1.64 -32.57 7.46
CA ALA A 724 1.52 -32.79 8.90
C ALA A 724 2.06 -31.59 9.68
N ALA A 725 3.17 -30.99 9.25
CA ALA A 725 3.72 -29.76 9.79
C ALA A 725 2.72 -28.60 9.65
N TRP A 726 2.13 -28.42 8.47
CA TRP A 726 1.06 -27.44 8.25
C TRP A 726 -0.12 -27.62 9.22
N ALA A 727 -0.59 -28.85 9.41
CA ALA A 727 -1.71 -29.12 10.32
C ALA A 727 -1.35 -28.81 11.78
N GLN A 728 -0.11 -29.08 12.20
CA GLN A 728 0.37 -28.74 13.53
C GLN A 728 0.47 -27.22 13.71
N ALA A 729 1.02 -26.50 12.73
CA ALA A 729 1.12 -25.05 12.75
C ALA A 729 -0.27 -24.40 12.83
N ARG A 730 -1.24 -24.92 12.07
CA ARG A 730 -2.64 -24.45 12.13
C ARG A 730 -3.22 -24.60 13.54
N ASP A 731 -3.03 -25.75 14.17
CA ASP A 731 -3.55 -25.99 15.53
C ASP A 731 -2.89 -25.05 16.55
N ALA A 732 -1.62 -24.66 16.37
CA ALA A 732 -0.94 -23.66 17.20
C ALA A 732 -1.51 -22.26 16.96
N TYR A 733 -1.60 -21.85 15.68
CA TYR A 733 -2.18 -20.57 15.27
C TYR A 733 -3.62 -20.38 15.79
N GLU A 734 -4.47 -21.40 15.72
CA GLU A 734 -5.85 -21.31 16.26
C GLU A 734 -5.87 -20.98 17.76
N VAL A 735 -4.88 -21.47 18.53
CA VAL A 735 -4.76 -21.22 19.97
C VAL A 735 -4.20 -19.81 20.24
N SER A 736 -3.10 -19.43 19.60
CA SER A 736 -2.49 -18.10 19.78
C SER A 736 -3.39 -16.99 19.27
N ARG A 737 -4.01 -17.14 18.09
CA ARG A 737 -5.03 -16.21 17.56
C ARG A 737 -6.21 -16.04 18.52
N ALA A 738 -6.74 -17.12 19.09
CA ALA A 738 -7.84 -17.02 20.04
C ALA A 738 -7.43 -16.27 21.31
N HIS A 739 -6.21 -16.53 21.82
CA HIS A 739 -5.67 -15.82 22.97
C HIS A 739 -5.46 -14.33 22.71
N HIS A 740 -4.86 -13.97 21.56
CA HIS A 740 -4.62 -12.60 21.16
C HIS A 740 -5.92 -11.81 21.04
N VAL A 741 -6.93 -12.36 20.35
CA VAL A 741 -8.24 -11.72 20.21
C VAL A 741 -8.97 -11.60 21.55
N GLU A 742 -8.90 -12.62 22.42
CA GLU A 742 -9.50 -12.55 23.77
C GLU A 742 -8.84 -11.47 24.64
N THR A 743 -7.53 -11.27 24.49
CA THR A 743 -6.75 -10.34 25.32
C THR A 743 -6.84 -8.90 24.82
N TYR A 744 -6.78 -8.69 23.50
CA TYR A 744 -6.58 -7.39 22.88
C TYR A 744 -7.74 -6.92 21.99
N GLY A 745 -8.75 -7.77 21.72
CA GLY A 745 -9.83 -7.46 20.78
C GLY A 745 -10.74 -6.28 21.18
N GLU A 746 -10.76 -5.88 22.45
CA GLU A 746 -11.48 -4.69 22.95
C GLU A 746 -10.54 -3.56 23.40
N ASN A 747 -9.22 -3.70 23.18
CA ASN A 747 -8.23 -2.72 23.62
C ASN A 747 -7.90 -1.73 22.50
N VAL A 748 -8.32 -0.47 22.64
CA VAL A 748 -8.07 0.57 21.61
C VAL A 748 -6.62 1.06 21.57
N TYR A 749 -5.82 0.84 22.63
CA TYR A 749 -4.42 1.29 22.70
C TYR A 749 -3.42 0.21 22.27
N LEU A 750 -3.80 -1.06 22.39
CA LEU A 750 -3.02 -2.22 21.96
C LEU A 750 -4.00 -3.21 21.27
N PRO A 751 -4.55 -2.87 20.10
CA PRO A 751 -5.64 -3.62 19.47
C PRO A 751 -5.15 -4.94 18.88
N ALA A 752 -6.06 -5.91 18.80
CA ALA A 752 -5.80 -7.12 18.05
C ALA A 752 -5.70 -6.85 16.54
N TYR A 753 -4.77 -7.52 15.86
CA TYR A 753 -4.69 -7.50 14.39
C TYR A 753 -5.93 -8.12 13.74
N THR A 754 -6.20 -7.75 12.49
CA THR A 754 -7.31 -8.29 11.70
C THR A 754 -6.93 -9.64 11.06
N PHE A 755 -7.54 -10.73 11.56
CA PHE A 755 -7.27 -12.10 11.10
C PHE A 755 -8.26 -12.65 10.06
N ASP A 756 -9.26 -11.86 9.61
CA ASP A 756 -10.32 -12.35 8.72
C ASP A 756 -9.78 -12.95 7.41
N ALA A 757 -8.79 -12.31 6.79
CA ALA A 757 -8.20 -12.79 5.55
C ALA A 757 -7.42 -14.10 5.78
N ALA A 758 -6.57 -14.14 6.81
CA ALA A 758 -5.86 -15.34 7.26
C ALA A 758 -6.81 -16.53 7.51
N ASP A 759 -7.90 -16.32 8.27
CA ASP A 759 -8.90 -17.35 8.58
C ASP A 759 -9.58 -17.90 7.32
N LEU A 760 -9.93 -17.01 6.38
CA LEU A 760 -10.48 -17.39 5.08
C LEU A 760 -9.46 -18.21 4.26
N GLY A 761 -8.17 -17.85 4.31
CA GLY A 761 -7.09 -18.63 3.70
C GLY A 761 -6.98 -20.03 4.30
N VAL A 762 -6.97 -20.13 5.63
CA VAL A 762 -6.92 -21.40 6.37
C VAL A 762 -8.13 -22.28 6.02
N GLU A 763 -9.35 -21.74 5.96
CA GLU A 763 -10.56 -22.50 5.60
C GLU A 763 -10.43 -23.19 4.22
N ARG A 764 -9.76 -22.53 3.28
CA ARG A 764 -9.50 -23.08 1.93
C ARG A 764 -8.40 -24.14 1.98
N ALA A 765 -7.30 -23.87 2.68
CA ALA A 765 -6.18 -24.79 2.87
C ALA A 765 -6.64 -26.11 3.51
N GLU A 766 -7.56 -26.08 4.48
CA GLU A 766 -8.15 -27.29 5.08
C GLU A 766 -8.86 -28.19 4.07
N ARG A 767 -9.52 -27.58 3.08
CA ARG A 767 -10.33 -28.29 2.08
C ARG A 767 -9.48 -28.87 0.95
N ASP A 768 -8.28 -28.37 0.73
CA ASP A 768 -7.44 -28.71 -0.42
C ASP A 768 -7.26 -30.21 -0.62
N HIS A 769 -6.89 -30.96 0.42
CA HIS A 769 -6.64 -32.39 0.26
C HIS A 769 -7.92 -33.20 0.07
N ALA A 770 -9.01 -32.82 0.75
CA ALA A 770 -10.31 -33.44 0.51
C ALA A 770 -10.76 -33.22 -0.94
N VAL A 771 -10.60 -32.00 -1.44
CA VAL A 771 -10.90 -31.64 -2.83
C VAL A 771 -9.95 -32.33 -3.81
N ALA A 772 -8.66 -32.51 -3.48
CA ALA A 772 -7.72 -33.27 -4.30
C ALA A 772 -8.20 -34.72 -4.48
N TRP A 773 -8.73 -35.35 -3.42
CA TRP A 773 -9.36 -36.67 -3.52
C TRP A 773 -10.64 -36.67 -4.36
N VAL A 774 -11.49 -35.65 -4.23
CA VAL A 774 -12.65 -35.46 -5.11
C VAL A 774 -12.19 -35.35 -6.58
N ALA A 775 -11.14 -34.58 -6.86
CA ALA A 775 -10.56 -34.42 -8.20
C ALA A 775 -9.97 -35.73 -8.73
N ARG A 776 -9.30 -36.54 -7.88
CA ARG A 776 -8.80 -37.87 -8.24
C ARG A 776 -9.94 -38.81 -8.63
N VAL A 777 -10.99 -38.89 -7.82
CA VAL A 777 -12.15 -39.76 -8.09
C VAL A 777 -12.92 -39.29 -9.31
N LEU A 778 -13.27 -38.01 -9.39
CA LEU A 778 -13.99 -37.43 -10.52
C LEU A 778 -13.17 -37.54 -11.80
N GLY A 779 -11.88 -37.18 -11.75
CA GLY A 779 -10.94 -37.32 -12.85
C GLY A 779 -10.85 -38.76 -13.38
N LEU A 780 -10.71 -39.74 -12.48
CA LEU A 780 -10.71 -41.16 -12.85
C LEU A 780 -12.03 -41.57 -13.52
N LEU A 781 -13.17 -41.18 -12.95
CA LEU A 781 -14.49 -41.48 -13.53
C LEU A 781 -14.67 -40.88 -14.93
N LEU A 782 -14.19 -39.65 -15.15
CA LEU A 782 -14.24 -38.99 -16.46
C LEU A 782 -13.27 -39.64 -17.47
N VAL A 783 -12.06 -40.00 -17.04
CA VAL A 783 -11.11 -40.74 -17.89
C VAL A 783 -11.67 -42.12 -18.26
N LEU A 784 -12.27 -42.85 -17.31
CA LEU A 784 -12.93 -44.13 -17.57
C LEU A 784 -14.11 -43.96 -18.53
N THR A 785 -14.91 -42.91 -18.37
CA THR A 785 -16.01 -42.55 -19.29
C THR A 785 -15.49 -42.38 -20.72
N LEU A 786 -14.42 -41.60 -20.91
CA LEU A 786 -13.79 -41.41 -22.22
C LEU A 786 -13.16 -42.71 -22.77
N ALA A 787 -12.52 -43.50 -21.91
CA ALA A 787 -11.89 -44.78 -22.26
C ALA A 787 -12.93 -45.82 -22.71
N LEU A 788 -14.09 -45.88 -22.06
CA LEU A 788 -15.23 -46.74 -22.44
C LEU A 788 -15.81 -46.35 -23.81
N GLY A 789 -15.67 -45.09 -24.23
CA GLY A 789 -16.02 -44.62 -25.57
C GLY A 789 -15.06 -45.07 -26.69
N THR A 790 -13.87 -45.62 -26.36
CA THR A 790 -12.89 -46.10 -27.34
C THR A 790 -13.31 -47.44 -27.98
N SER A 791 -12.65 -47.84 -29.07
CA SER A 791 -12.94 -49.14 -29.74
C SER A 791 -12.67 -50.36 -28.85
N ARG A 792 -11.81 -50.24 -27.84
CA ARG A 792 -11.56 -51.29 -26.84
C ARG A 792 -12.67 -51.27 -25.77
N GLY A 793 -13.01 -50.10 -25.25
CA GLY A 793 -14.10 -49.91 -24.29
C GLY A 793 -15.46 -50.38 -24.80
N GLN A 794 -15.79 -50.08 -26.06
CA GLN A 794 -17.03 -50.53 -26.69
C GLN A 794 -17.12 -52.06 -26.82
N ARG A 795 -15.99 -52.75 -27.04
CA ARG A 795 -15.96 -54.23 -27.03
C ARG A 795 -16.18 -54.81 -25.64
N LEU A 796 -15.75 -54.11 -24.60
CA LEU A 796 -16.00 -54.49 -23.21
C LEU A 796 -17.48 -54.32 -22.86
N LEU A 797 -18.07 -53.16 -23.17
CA LEU A 797 -19.49 -52.88 -22.95
C LEU A 797 -20.42 -53.86 -23.69
N ALA A 798 -20.05 -54.22 -24.92
CA ALA A 798 -20.79 -55.22 -25.70
C ALA A 798 -20.80 -56.61 -25.04
N ARG A 799 -19.78 -56.95 -24.23
CA ARG A 799 -19.74 -58.22 -23.48
C ARG A 799 -20.54 -58.17 -22.18
N THR A 800 -20.65 -57.00 -21.55
CA THR A 800 -21.36 -56.82 -20.28
C THR A 800 -22.84 -56.50 -20.47
N GLY A 801 -23.28 -56.14 -21.68
CA GLY A 801 -24.68 -55.87 -22.00
C GLY A 801 -25.21 -54.57 -21.40
N LEU A 802 -24.33 -53.67 -20.93
CA LEU A 802 -24.74 -52.41 -20.30
C LEU A 802 -25.29 -51.40 -21.34
N PRO A 803 -26.44 -50.77 -21.08
CA PRO A 803 -26.98 -49.72 -21.94
C PRO A 803 -26.13 -48.43 -21.86
N GLY A 804 -26.16 -47.59 -22.90
CA GLY A 804 -25.44 -46.30 -22.90
C GLY A 804 -24.11 -46.27 -23.67
N GLY A 805 -23.72 -47.39 -24.31
CA GLY A 805 -22.45 -47.49 -25.04
C GLY A 805 -22.31 -46.49 -26.19
N VAL A 806 -23.40 -46.17 -26.91
CA VAL A 806 -23.40 -45.22 -28.02
C VAL A 806 -23.19 -43.79 -27.51
N GLY A 807 -23.77 -43.45 -26.35
CA GLY A 807 -23.59 -42.17 -25.68
C GLY A 807 -22.13 -41.95 -25.23
N LEU A 808 -21.52 -42.95 -24.58
CA LEU A 808 -20.11 -42.90 -24.18
C LEU A 808 -19.17 -42.78 -25.40
N ARG A 809 -19.49 -43.51 -26.48
CA ARG A 809 -18.77 -43.39 -27.75
C ARG A 809 -18.94 -42.00 -28.37
N ALA A 810 -20.12 -41.40 -28.26
CA ALA A 810 -20.38 -40.05 -28.74
C ALA A 810 -19.56 -39.00 -27.98
N LEU A 811 -19.39 -39.13 -26.67
CA LEU A 811 -18.51 -38.24 -25.88
C LEU A 811 -17.04 -38.37 -26.28
N TRP A 812 -16.52 -39.59 -26.45
CA TRP A 812 -15.13 -39.80 -26.91
C TRP A 812 -14.90 -39.25 -28.34
N ILE A 813 -15.83 -39.52 -29.24
CA ILE A 813 -15.75 -38.97 -30.61
C ILE A 813 -15.95 -37.45 -30.58
N GLY A 814 -16.77 -36.91 -29.70
CA GLY A 814 -16.94 -35.47 -29.51
C GLY A 814 -15.65 -34.79 -29.06
N ALA A 815 -14.96 -35.37 -28.09
CA ALA A 815 -13.69 -34.88 -27.59
C ALA A 815 -12.59 -34.86 -28.67
N THR A 816 -12.50 -35.91 -29.50
CA THR A 816 -11.35 -36.12 -30.41
C THR A 816 -11.62 -35.82 -31.88
N ARG A 817 -12.83 -36.14 -32.36
CA ARG A 817 -13.23 -36.13 -33.78
C ARG A 817 -14.70 -35.67 -33.93
N PRO A 818 -15.05 -34.47 -33.43
CA PRO A 818 -16.44 -34.00 -33.28
C PRO A 818 -17.26 -34.03 -34.58
N TRP A 819 -16.63 -33.87 -35.74
CA TRP A 819 -17.31 -33.96 -37.04
C TRP A 819 -17.90 -35.34 -37.36
N ARG A 820 -17.60 -36.38 -36.58
CA ARG A 820 -18.11 -37.74 -36.77
C ARG A 820 -19.25 -38.12 -35.83
N VAL A 821 -19.57 -37.31 -34.82
CA VAL A 821 -20.59 -37.65 -33.81
C VAL A 821 -21.97 -37.87 -34.45
N HIS A 822 -22.30 -37.12 -35.50
CA HIS A 822 -23.56 -37.27 -36.24
C HIS A 822 -23.77 -38.67 -36.86
N GLU A 823 -22.69 -39.43 -37.11
CA GLU A 823 -22.75 -40.81 -37.62
C GLU A 823 -23.41 -41.76 -36.59
N LEU A 824 -23.39 -41.41 -35.30
CA LEU A 824 -23.89 -42.23 -34.20
C LEU A 824 -25.35 -41.96 -33.81
N ALA A 825 -25.95 -40.88 -34.33
CA ALA A 825 -27.28 -40.44 -33.88
C ALA A 825 -28.40 -41.44 -34.22
N VAL A 826 -28.22 -42.22 -35.29
CA VAL A 826 -29.21 -43.21 -35.77
C VAL A 826 -29.33 -44.39 -34.81
N ASP A 827 -28.22 -44.76 -34.14
CA ASP A 827 -28.15 -45.93 -33.26
C ASP A 827 -28.38 -45.57 -31.77
N ALA A 828 -28.64 -44.29 -31.47
CA ALA A 828 -28.72 -43.78 -30.10
C ALA A 828 -30.10 -44.04 -29.43
N GLY A 829 -30.10 -44.81 -28.34
CA GLY A 829 -31.27 -45.06 -27.51
C GLY A 829 -31.58 -43.93 -26.53
N ARG A 830 -32.60 -44.14 -25.67
CA ARG A 830 -32.97 -43.16 -24.63
C ARG A 830 -31.85 -42.91 -23.62
N THR A 831 -31.21 -43.97 -23.14
CA THR A 831 -30.10 -43.89 -22.17
C THR A 831 -28.92 -43.12 -22.76
N ASP A 832 -28.56 -43.37 -24.03
CA ASP A 832 -27.48 -42.65 -24.71
C ASP A 832 -27.76 -41.15 -24.82
N ARG A 833 -29.02 -40.78 -25.11
CA ARG A 833 -29.46 -39.37 -25.21
C ARG A 833 -29.42 -38.64 -23.88
N VAL A 834 -29.65 -39.34 -22.76
CA VAL A 834 -29.49 -38.77 -21.42
C VAL A 834 -28.01 -38.62 -21.08
N LEU A 835 -27.19 -39.64 -21.34
CA LEU A 835 -25.76 -39.64 -20.98
C LEU A 835 -24.96 -38.51 -21.62
N VAL A 836 -25.22 -38.19 -22.90
CA VAL A 836 -24.50 -37.11 -23.61
C VAL A 836 -24.78 -35.71 -23.06
N TRP A 837 -25.78 -35.54 -22.21
CA TRP A 837 -26.07 -34.29 -21.48
C TRP A 837 -25.74 -34.38 -20.00
N ALA A 838 -26.19 -35.46 -19.34
CA ALA A 838 -26.04 -35.62 -17.89
C ALA A 838 -24.58 -35.71 -17.46
N VAL A 839 -23.75 -36.46 -18.19
CA VAL A 839 -22.33 -36.63 -17.83
C VAL A 839 -21.55 -35.32 -17.98
N PRO A 840 -21.59 -34.60 -19.10
CA PRO A 840 -20.93 -33.30 -19.20
C PRO A 840 -21.48 -32.24 -18.24
N ALA A 841 -22.80 -32.20 -18.00
CA ALA A 841 -23.39 -31.25 -17.05
C ALA A 841 -22.90 -31.53 -15.62
N ALA A 842 -22.94 -32.78 -15.17
CA ALA A 842 -22.41 -33.18 -13.88
C ALA A 842 -20.90 -32.92 -13.78
N ALA A 843 -20.13 -33.24 -14.84
CA ALA A 843 -18.70 -32.96 -14.89
C ALA A 843 -18.41 -31.46 -14.73
N LEU A 844 -19.11 -30.60 -15.47
CA LEU A 844 -18.96 -29.15 -15.36
C LEU A 844 -19.30 -28.66 -13.95
N VAL A 845 -20.49 -28.97 -13.43
CA VAL A 845 -20.92 -28.50 -12.10
C VAL A 845 -19.97 -28.99 -11.00
N LEU A 846 -19.74 -30.30 -10.90
CA LEU A 846 -18.91 -30.88 -9.84
C LEU A 846 -17.45 -30.40 -9.92
N SER A 847 -16.92 -30.21 -11.13
CA SER A 847 -15.56 -29.68 -11.29
C SER A 847 -15.42 -28.23 -10.85
N ARG A 848 -16.46 -27.40 -11.05
CA ARG A 848 -16.43 -26.00 -10.62
C ARG A 848 -16.66 -25.87 -9.13
N VAL A 849 -17.55 -26.68 -8.57
CA VAL A 849 -17.71 -26.78 -7.12
C VAL A 849 -16.40 -27.21 -6.45
N ALA A 850 -15.71 -28.22 -7.01
CA ALA A 850 -14.39 -28.62 -6.51
C ALA A 850 -13.36 -27.49 -6.64
N TYR A 851 -13.27 -26.85 -7.81
CA TYR A 851 -12.32 -25.77 -8.08
C TYR A 851 -12.46 -24.56 -7.14
N THR A 852 -13.66 -24.27 -6.66
CA THR A 852 -13.93 -23.15 -5.77
C THR A 852 -14.02 -23.57 -4.30
N TRP A 853 -13.50 -24.75 -3.91
CA TRP A 853 -13.65 -25.34 -2.57
C TRP A 853 -15.11 -25.46 -2.06
N ALA A 854 -16.09 -25.36 -2.96
CA ALA A 854 -17.51 -25.15 -2.65
C ALA A 854 -17.82 -23.87 -1.85
N LEU A 855 -16.97 -22.83 -1.96
CA LEU A 855 -17.07 -21.54 -1.26
C LEU A 855 -17.51 -20.37 -2.17
N SER A 856 -17.14 -20.36 -3.45
CA SER A 856 -17.44 -19.21 -4.34
C SER A 856 -18.71 -19.34 -5.19
N TRP A 857 -19.81 -18.79 -4.68
CA TRP A 857 -21.09 -18.72 -5.38
C TRP A 857 -21.09 -17.73 -6.54
N VAL A 858 -20.37 -16.61 -6.45
CA VAL A 858 -20.25 -15.63 -7.53
C VAL A 858 -19.54 -16.26 -8.72
N HIS A 859 -18.42 -16.95 -8.49
CA HIS A 859 -17.71 -17.66 -9.56
C HIS A 859 -18.59 -18.74 -10.20
N LEU A 860 -19.32 -19.52 -9.39
CA LEU A 860 -20.25 -20.54 -9.88
C LEU A 860 -21.38 -19.93 -10.72
N ALA A 861 -21.99 -18.84 -10.26
CA ALA A 861 -23.07 -18.16 -10.97
C ALA A 861 -22.59 -17.63 -12.34
N LEU A 862 -21.44 -16.96 -12.37
CA LEU A 862 -20.86 -16.41 -13.60
C LEU A 862 -20.49 -17.52 -14.59
N VAL A 863 -19.74 -18.54 -14.14
CA VAL A 863 -19.23 -19.59 -15.04
C VAL A 863 -20.33 -20.57 -15.47
N LEU A 864 -21.14 -21.07 -14.55
CA LEU A 864 -22.22 -22.01 -14.88
C LEU A 864 -23.35 -21.30 -15.63
N GLY A 865 -23.65 -20.04 -15.30
CA GLY A 865 -24.58 -19.19 -16.05
C GLY A 865 -24.10 -18.99 -17.49
N ALA A 866 -22.81 -18.70 -17.70
CA ALA A 866 -22.24 -18.57 -19.04
C ALA A 866 -22.36 -19.85 -19.87
N TRP A 867 -22.07 -21.01 -19.26
CA TRP A 867 -22.26 -22.32 -19.91
C TRP A 867 -23.74 -22.61 -20.23
N ALA A 868 -24.65 -22.29 -19.31
CA ALA A 868 -26.09 -22.50 -19.50
C ALA A 868 -26.64 -21.63 -20.64
N LEU A 869 -26.22 -20.37 -20.74
CA LEU A 869 -26.57 -19.47 -21.84
C LEU A 869 -26.02 -19.99 -23.18
N PHE A 870 -24.73 -20.34 -23.22
CA PHE A 870 -24.08 -20.87 -24.42
C PHE A 870 -24.79 -22.12 -24.93
N VAL A 871 -25.03 -23.09 -24.05
CA VAL A 871 -25.75 -24.33 -24.36
C VAL A 871 -27.20 -24.06 -24.76
N GLY A 872 -27.89 -23.19 -24.02
CA GLY A 872 -29.29 -22.85 -24.26
C GLY A 872 -29.52 -22.24 -25.63
N VAL A 873 -28.66 -21.30 -26.05
CA VAL A 873 -28.72 -20.68 -27.39
C VAL A 873 -28.42 -21.72 -28.48
N LEU A 874 -27.38 -22.54 -28.28
CA LEU A 874 -27.06 -23.62 -29.21
C LEU A 874 -28.25 -24.58 -29.39
N TRP A 875 -28.89 -24.99 -28.30
CA TRP A 875 -30.03 -25.89 -28.31
C TRP A 875 -31.27 -25.26 -28.98
N ALA A 876 -31.63 -24.02 -28.60
CA ALA A 876 -32.73 -23.28 -29.22
C ALA A 876 -32.53 -23.08 -30.73
N SER A 877 -31.28 -22.95 -31.19
CA SER A 877 -30.95 -22.74 -32.61
C SER A 877 -31.20 -23.96 -33.52
N LEU A 878 -31.42 -25.15 -32.95
CA LEU A 878 -31.59 -26.40 -33.68
C LEU A 878 -32.97 -26.54 -34.36
N ARG A 879 -34.00 -25.82 -33.89
CA ARG A 879 -35.38 -25.78 -34.45
C ARG A 879 -35.96 -27.17 -34.75
N GLY A 880 -35.94 -28.08 -33.77
CA GLY A 880 -36.52 -29.43 -33.87
C GLY A 880 -35.63 -30.49 -34.52
N ARG A 881 -34.36 -30.18 -34.84
CA ARG A 881 -33.36 -31.20 -35.22
C ARG A 881 -32.92 -32.00 -34.00
N ASP A 882 -32.51 -33.25 -34.23
CA ASP A 882 -31.96 -34.09 -33.17
C ASP A 882 -30.69 -33.47 -32.56
N ALA A 883 -30.76 -33.17 -31.26
CA ALA A 883 -29.68 -32.53 -30.52
C ALA A 883 -28.54 -33.50 -30.17
N PHE A 884 -28.72 -34.82 -30.35
CA PHE A 884 -27.74 -35.83 -29.94
C PHE A 884 -26.32 -35.55 -30.47
N ALA A 885 -26.19 -35.19 -31.75
CA ALA A 885 -24.88 -34.93 -32.35
C ALA A 885 -24.19 -33.69 -31.78
N LEU A 886 -24.95 -32.64 -31.46
CA LEU A 886 -24.42 -31.41 -30.86
C LEU A 886 -24.06 -31.64 -29.39
N ALA A 887 -24.94 -32.31 -28.65
CA ALA A 887 -24.74 -32.69 -27.26
C ALA A 887 -23.51 -33.58 -27.08
N GLY A 888 -23.36 -34.62 -27.90
CA GLY A 888 -22.18 -35.50 -27.85
C GLY A 888 -20.88 -34.78 -28.22
N ALA A 889 -20.91 -33.83 -29.17
CA ALA A 889 -19.73 -33.08 -29.58
C ALA A 889 -19.29 -32.03 -28.55
N VAL A 890 -20.19 -31.14 -28.15
CA VAL A 890 -19.93 -30.11 -27.13
C VAL A 890 -19.67 -30.75 -25.78
N GLY A 891 -20.48 -31.74 -25.41
CA GLY A 891 -20.34 -32.50 -24.17
C GLY A 891 -19.03 -33.28 -24.09
N GLY A 892 -18.61 -33.92 -25.18
CA GLY A 892 -17.32 -34.61 -25.25
C GLY A 892 -16.13 -33.66 -25.09
N ALA A 893 -16.16 -32.51 -25.79
CA ALA A 893 -15.14 -31.48 -25.65
C ALA A 893 -15.12 -30.84 -24.24
N ALA A 894 -16.29 -30.61 -23.64
CA ALA A 894 -16.42 -30.11 -22.28
C ALA A 894 -15.85 -31.11 -21.26
N VAL A 895 -16.15 -32.41 -21.38
CA VAL A 895 -15.57 -33.44 -20.51
C VAL A 895 -14.05 -33.49 -20.64
N LEU A 896 -13.48 -33.36 -21.85
CA LEU A 896 -12.03 -33.29 -22.03
C LEU A 896 -11.40 -32.09 -21.31
N ARG A 897 -12.02 -30.91 -21.42
CA ARG A 897 -11.61 -29.70 -20.68
C ARG A 897 -11.71 -29.90 -19.18
N THR A 898 -12.76 -30.56 -18.69
CA THR A 898 -12.91 -30.87 -17.27
C THR A 898 -11.84 -31.83 -16.78
N VAL A 899 -11.47 -32.86 -17.57
CA VAL A 899 -10.37 -33.78 -17.21
C VAL A 899 -9.07 -33.00 -17.02
N MET A 900 -8.77 -32.04 -17.90
CA MET A 900 -7.57 -31.21 -17.78
C MET A 900 -7.57 -30.38 -16.47
N LEU A 901 -8.71 -29.78 -16.09
CA LEU A 901 -8.83 -29.12 -14.79
C LEU A 901 -8.61 -30.12 -13.63
N MET A 902 -9.22 -31.30 -13.68
CA MET A 902 -9.03 -32.32 -12.63
C MET A 902 -7.57 -32.74 -12.52
N VAL A 903 -6.84 -32.85 -13.63
CA VAL A 903 -5.40 -33.15 -13.60
C VAL A 903 -4.63 -32.10 -12.82
N ALA A 904 -4.96 -30.81 -12.98
CA ALA A 904 -4.32 -29.73 -12.23
C ALA A 904 -4.68 -29.77 -10.73
N LEU A 905 -5.89 -30.21 -10.36
CA LEU A 905 -6.33 -30.30 -8.95
C LEU A 905 -5.91 -31.60 -8.23
N VAL A 906 -5.40 -32.61 -8.96
CA VAL A 906 -5.09 -33.94 -8.39
C VAL A 906 -3.98 -33.93 -7.33
N PRO A 907 -2.88 -33.14 -7.46
CA PRO A 907 -1.78 -33.18 -6.49
C PRO A 907 -2.25 -32.72 -5.12
N THR A 908 -2.69 -31.47 -5.02
CA THR A 908 -2.93 -30.76 -3.76
C THR A 908 -4.19 -29.89 -3.80
N GLY A 909 -5.14 -30.18 -4.70
CA GLY A 909 -6.43 -29.48 -4.73
C GLY A 909 -6.35 -28.14 -5.45
N PRO A 910 -7.29 -27.21 -5.17
CA PRO A 910 -7.27 -25.90 -5.79
C PRO A 910 -6.16 -24.98 -5.27
N GLY A 911 -5.66 -25.15 -4.04
CA GLY A 911 -4.46 -24.46 -3.56
C GLY A 911 -3.27 -24.71 -4.50
N GLY A 912 -2.96 -25.97 -4.80
CA GLY A 912 -1.88 -26.31 -5.74
C GLY A 912 -2.10 -25.81 -7.17
N TYR A 913 -3.36 -25.61 -7.59
CA TYR A 913 -3.66 -24.98 -8.87
C TYR A 913 -3.25 -23.51 -8.88
N TRP A 914 -3.53 -22.78 -7.79
CA TRP A 914 -3.20 -21.36 -7.68
C TRP A 914 -1.72 -21.15 -7.39
N TYR A 915 -1.10 -22.01 -6.59
CA TYR A 915 0.36 -22.05 -6.43
C TYR A 915 1.06 -22.20 -7.77
N GLY A 916 0.68 -23.20 -8.57
CA GLY A 916 1.22 -23.37 -9.92
C GLY A 916 0.87 -22.23 -10.90
N LEU A 917 -0.13 -21.40 -10.59
CA LEU A 917 -0.43 -20.20 -11.36
C LEU A 917 0.49 -19.04 -10.97
N TRP A 918 0.70 -18.80 -9.68
CA TRP A 918 1.47 -17.65 -9.18
C TRP A 918 2.97 -17.92 -9.16
N ALA A 919 3.38 -19.00 -8.50
CA ALA A 919 4.76 -19.37 -8.22
C ALA A 919 5.49 -20.08 -9.37
N GLU A 920 4.78 -20.77 -10.28
CA GLU A 920 5.42 -21.60 -11.33
C GLU A 920 5.16 -21.10 -12.77
N PRO A 921 6.03 -20.25 -13.35
CA PRO A 921 5.84 -19.69 -14.69
C PRO A 921 5.66 -20.75 -15.80
N VAL A 922 6.35 -21.88 -15.68
CA VAL A 922 6.26 -22.98 -16.66
C VAL A 922 4.92 -23.71 -16.55
N ALA A 923 4.49 -24.06 -15.33
CA ALA A 923 3.20 -24.73 -15.12
C ALA A 923 2.03 -23.83 -15.54
N ARG A 924 2.05 -22.55 -15.13
CA ARG A 924 1.13 -21.50 -15.62
C ARG A 924 1.06 -21.50 -17.14
N THR A 925 2.21 -21.38 -17.81
CA THR A 925 2.27 -21.28 -19.28
C THR A 925 1.68 -22.51 -19.98
N VAL A 926 2.05 -23.70 -19.52
CA VAL A 926 1.56 -24.96 -20.07
C VAL A 926 0.05 -25.10 -19.87
N TYR A 927 -0.43 -24.87 -18.64
CA TYR A 927 -1.84 -25.02 -18.31
C TYR A 927 -2.70 -24.03 -19.10
N VAL A 928 -2.36 -22.73 -19.09
CA VAL A 928 -3.11 -21.69 -19.81
C VAL A 928 -3.15 -21.99 -21.31
N THR A 929 -2.02 -22.40 -21.89
CA THR A 929 -1.94 -22.77 -23.31
C THR A 929 -2.95 -23.86 -23.67
N VAL A 930 -2.95 -24.96 -22.91
CA VAL A 930 -3.85 -26.09 -23.16
C VAL A 930 -5.29 -25.73 -22.82
N ALA A 931 -5.53 -24.94 -21.77
CA ALA A 931 -6.86 -24.54 -21.33
C ALA A 931 -7.57 -23.64 -22.34
N VAL A 932 -6.86 -22.66 -22.92
CA VAL A 932 -7.39 -21.79 -23.98
C VAL A 932 -7.62 -22.60 -25.26
N ALA A 933 -6.69 -23.48 -25.63
CA ALA A 933 -6.87 -24.35 -26.80
C ALA A 933 -8.10 -25.27 -26.63
N ALA A 934 -8.27 -25.87 -25.45
CA ALA A 934 -9.42 -26.70 -25.12
C ALA A 934 -10.74 -25.90 -25.09
N PHE A 935 -10.72 -24.64 -24.64
CA PHE A 935 -11.88 -23.74 -24.72
C PHE A 935 -12.33 -23.55 -26.17
N CYS A 936 -11.40 -23.14 -27.04
CA CYS A 936 -11.69 -22.89 -28.44
C CYS A 936 -12.10 -24.18 -29.18
N TRP A 937 -11.58 -25.33 -28.76
CA TRP A 937 -11.97 -26.62 -29.29
C TRP A 937 -13.47 -26.93 -29.06
N VAL A 938 -14.06 -26.50 -27.95
CA VAL A 938 -15.52 -26.61 -27.71
C VAL A 938 -16.30 -25.87 -28.79
N LEU A 939 -15.87 -24.65 -29.14
CA LEU A 939 -16.50 -23.83 -30.17
C LEU A 939 -16.41 -24.48 -31.55
N LEU A 940 -15.24 -25.03 -31.90
CA LEU A 940 -15.05 -25.77 -33.15
C LEU A 940 -15.87 -27.07 -33.18
N ALA A 941 -15.94 -27.79 -32.06
CA ALA A 941 -16.76 -28.99 -31.93
C ALA A 941 -18.24 -28.69 -32.18
N ALA A 942 -18.76 -27.59 -31.62
CA ALA A 942 -20.13 -27.12 -31.87
C ALA A 942 -20.35 -26.80 -33.36
N ALA A 943 -19.44 -26.05 -33.98
CA ALA A 943 -19.53 -25.68 -35.39
C ALA A 943 -19.51 -26.91 -36.31
N TRP A 944 -18.60 -27.86 -36.07
CA TRP A 944 -18.49 -29.08 -36.86
C TRP A 944 -19.67 -30.03 -36.67
N ALA A 945 -20.20 -30.15 -35.45
CA ALA A 945 -21.42 -30.93 -35.20
C ALA A 945 -22.62 -30.36 -35.96
N MET A 946 -22.81 -29.04 -35.93
CA MET A 946 -23.84 -28.37 -36.71
C MET A 946 -23.69 -28.61 -38.22
N ARG A 947 -22.46 -28.63 -38.73
CA ARG A 947 -22.19 -29.00 -40.13
C ARG A 947 -22.55 -30.44 -40.44
N GLY A 948 -22.34 -31.36 -39.50
CA GLY A 948 -22.79 -32.76 -39.60
C GLY A 948 -24.32 -32.89 -39.69
N LEU A 949 -25.07 -31.96 -39.07
CA LEU A 949 -26.53 -31.87 -39.14
C LEU A 949 -27.05 -31.19 -40.43
N GLY A 950 -26.18 -31.00 -41.43
CA GLY A 950 -26.54 -30.39 -42.72
C GLY A 950 -26.68 -28.87 -42.70
N ILE A 951 -26.22 -28.19 -41.64
CA ILE A 951 -26.19 -26.72 -41.58
C ILE A 951 -24.99 -26.22 -42.39
N GLY A 952 -25.20 -25.21 -43.24
CA GLY A 952 -24.13 -24.61 -44.05
C GLY A 952 -23.04 -23.95 -43.19
N ARG A 953 -21.84 -23.76 -43.74
CA ARG A 953 -20.67 -23.20 -43.02
C ARG A 953 -21.00 -21.87 -42.32
N ALA A 954 -21.54 -20.90 -43.06
CA ALA A 954 -21.95 -19.60 -42.52
C ALA A 954 -23.03 -19.74 -41.43
N GLY A 955 -24.02 -20.62 -41.64
CA GLY A 955 -25.08 -20.85 -40.66
C GLY A 955 -24.63 -21.54 -39.37
N ALA A 956 -23.59 -22.39 -39.43
CA ALA A 956 -23.01 -23.03 -38.26
C ALA A 956 -22.16 -22.03 -37.45
N VAL A 957 -21.28 -21.29 -38.13
CA VAL A 957 -20.47 -20.23 -37.51
C VAL A 957 -21.37 -19.17 -36.87
N GLY A 958 -22.40 -18.68 -37.58
CA GLY A 958 -23.30 -17.66 -37.05
C GLY A 958 -24.05 -18.07 -35.77
N ARG A 959 -24.39 -19.36 -35.64
CA ARG A 959 -25.02 -19.89 -34.41
C ARG A 959 -24.04 -20.03 -33.25
N VAL A 960 -22.80 -20.46 -33.51
CA VAL A 960 -21.76 -20.50 -32.47
C VAL A 960 -21.45 -19.08 -31.99
N LEU A 961 -21.31 -18.11 -32.91
CA LEU A 961 -21.09 -16.71 -32.56
C LEU A 961 -22.23 -16.16 -31.70
N LEU A 962 -23.49 -16.44 -32.03
CA LEU A 962 -24.63 -16.06 -31.19
C LEU A 962 -24.59 -16.73 -29.80
N ALA A 963 -24.17 -17.99 -29.73
CA ALA A 963 -24.04 -18.69 -28.46
C ALA A 963 -22.91 -18.15 -27.58
N VAL A 964 -21.80 -17.69 -28.18
CA VAL A 964 -20.70 -17.00 -27.48
C VAL A 964 -21.12 -15.58 -27.07
N ALA A 965 -21.89 -14.88 -27.92
CA ALA A 965 -22.34 -13.53 -27.65
C ALA A 965 -23.30 -13.45 -26.45
N ALA A 966 -24.19 -14.43 -26.28
CA ALA A 966 -25.18 -14.43 -25.20
C ALA A 966 -24.58 -14.28 -23.79
N PRO A 967 -23.58 -15.08 -23.35
CA PRO A 967 -22.96 -14.89 -22.05
C PRO A 967 -22.18 -13.58 -21.94
N LEU A 968 -21.58 -13.06 -23.02
CA LEU A 968 -20.89 -11.76 -22.99
C LEU A 968 -21.88 -10.60 -22.76
N VAL A 969 -23.02 -10.61 -23.47
CA VAL A 969 -24.06 -9.58 -23.30
C VAL A 969 -24.69 -9.67 -21.92
N VAL A 970 -25.18 -10.86 -21.54
CA VAL A 970 -25.92 -11.02 -20.27
C VAL A 970 -24.99 -10.83 -19.09
N GLY A 971 -23.78 -11.40 -19.13
CA GLY A 971 -22.78 -11.24 -18.07
C GLY A 971 -22.30 -9.80 -17.95
N GLY A 972 -21.94 -9.16 -19.07
CA GLY A 972 -21.50 -7.76 -19.06
C GLY A 972 -22.57 -6.80 -18.56
N VAL A 973 -23.84 -6.99 -18.95
CA VAL A 973 -24.96 -6.19 -18.43
C VAL A 973 -25.23 -6.48 -16.96
N ALA A 974 -25.17 -7.75 -16.53
CA ALA A 974 -25.41 -8.11 -15.13
C ALA A 974 -24.34 -7.52 -14.20
N VAL A 975 -23.06 -7.67 -14.56
CA VAL A 975 -21.95 -7.08 -13.79
C VAL A 975 -21.99 -5.56 -13.86
N GLY A 976 -22.23 -4.98 -15.05
CA GLY A 976 -22.35 -3.52 -15.20
C GLY A 976 -23.52 -2.92 -14.41
N ALA A 977 -24.62 -3.66 -14.22
CA ALA A 977 -25.76 -3.22 -13.43
C ALA A 977 -25.56 -3.35 -11.91
N VAL A 978 -24.72 -4.30 -11.45
CA VAL A 978 -24.36 -4.45 -10.04
C VAL A 978 -23.22 -3.48 -9.66
N GLY A 979 -22.28 -3.26 -10.58
CA GLY A 979 -21.01 -2.57 -10.32
C GLY A 979 -19.84 -3.54 -10.48
N LEU A 980 -18.78 -3.11 -11.19
CA LEU A 980 -17.59 -3.93 -11.41
C LEU A 980 -16.85 -4.19 -10.09
N GLU A 981 -16.56 -3.13 -9.34
CA GLU A 981 -15.86 -3.20 -8.05
C GLU A 981 -16.57 -4.15 -7.10
N THR A 982 -17.85 -3.91 -6.81
CA THR A 982 -18.68 -4.76 -5.94
C THR A 982 -18.67 -6.23 -6.36
N THR A 983 -18.69 -6.51 -7.67
CA THR A 983 -18.65 -7.88 -8.17
C THR A 983 -17.26 -8.52 -7.98
N LEU A 984 -16.18 -7.78 -8.21
CA LEU A 984 -14.81 -8.25 -8.04
C LEU A 984 -14.48 -8.49 -6.57
N THR A 985 -14.86 -7.57 -5.68
CA THR A 985 -14.70 -7.71 -4.22
C THR A 985 -15.41 -8.96 -3.73
N ALA A 986 -16.71 -9.12 -4.03
CA ALA A 986 -17.47 -10.30 -3.63
C ALA A 986 -16.93 -11.61 -4.23
N TRP A 987 -16.34 -11.54 -5.43
CA TRP A 987 -15.68 -12.69 -6.04
C TRP A 987 -14.36 -13.03 -5.33
N ASN A 988 -13.55 -12.02 -5.01
CA ASN A 988 -12.27 -12.21 -4.33
C ASN A 988 -12.45 -12.67 -2.88
N ASP A 989 -13.37 -12.09 -2.11
CA ASP A 989 -13.70 -12.54 -0.75
C ASP A 989 -14.04 -14.04 -0.68
N GLN A 990 -14.63 -14.57 -1.76
CA GLN A 990 -15.02 -15.97 -1.86
C GLN A 990 -13.95 -16.89 -2.45
N MET A 991 -13.01 -16.35 -3.21
CA MET A 991 -11.95 -17.14 -3.85
C MET A 991 -10.60 -17.03 -3.13
N MET A 992 -10.30 -15.87 -2.56
CA MET A 992 -9.07 -15.47 -1.88
C MET A 992 -7.84 -15.66 -2.77
N ILE A 993 -7.84 -14.99 -3.93
CA ILE A 993 -6.80 -15.13 -4.96
C ILE A 993 -5.89 -13.91 -5.00
N LEU A 994 -6.47 -12.72 -4.91
CA LEU A 994 -5.74 -11.46 -4.87
C LEU A 994 -5.69 -10.94 -3.43
N PRO A 995 -4.72 -10.08 -3.08
CA PRO A 995 -4.63 -9.50 -1.75
C PRO A 995 -5.96 -8.89 -1.31
N TRP A 996 -6.37 -9.27 -0.11
CA TRP A 996 -7.73 -9.02 0.36
C TRP A 996 -8.01 -7.55 0.64
N GLY A 997 -7.02 -6.83 1.17
CA GLY A 997 -7.16 -5.40 1.48
C GLY A 997 -7.19 -4.49 0.25
N LEU A 998 -6.72 -4.91 -0.94
CA LEU A 998 -6.82 -4.08 -2.17
C LEU A 998 -8.24 -3.58 -2.44
N SER A 999 -9.25 -4.41 -2.14
CA SER A 999 -10.66 -4.04 -2.33
C SER A 999 -11.26 -3.13 -1.26
N ARG A 1000 -10.55 -2.93 -0.14
CA ARG A 1000 -11.03 -2.22 1.06
C ARG A 1000 -10.40 -0.84 1.24
N ILE A 1001 -9.24 -0.62 0.63
CA ILE A 1001 -8.50 0.64 0.71
C ILE A 1001 -8.91 1.54 -0.47
N LEU A 1002 -8.27 1.39 -1.65
CA LEU A 1002 -8.65 2.13 -2.87
C LEU A 1002 -9.60 1.37 -3.81
N GLY A 1003 -9.80 0.07 -3.62
CA GLY A 1003 -10.58 -0.79 -4.52
C GLY A 1003 -9.73 -1.52 -5.58
N LEU A 1004 -10.18 -2.70 -6.01
CA LEU A 1004 -9.47 -3.53 -7.01
C LEU A 1004 -9.38 -2.87 -8.38
N THR A 1005 -10.40 -2.09 -8.77
CA THR A 1005 -10.41 -1.39 -10.05
C THR A 1005 -9.42 -0.23 -10.10
N VAL A 1006 -9.20 0.45 -8.97
CA VAL A 1006 -8.24 1.56 -8.86
C VAL A 1006 -6.81 1.01 -8.86
N HIS A 1007 -6.48 0.11 -7.93
CA HIS A 1007 -5.12 -0.45 -7.82
C HIS A 1007 -4.64 -1.13 -9.11
N LEU A 1008 -5.53 -1.87 -9.79
CA LEU A 1008 -5.17 -2.61 -11.01
C LEU A 1008 -5.45 -1.84 -12.30
N GLY A 1009 -5.85 -0.57 -12.21
CA GLY A 1009 -6.19 0.28 -13.36
C GLY A 1009 -7.27 -0.32 -14.27
N ILE A 1010 -8.22 -1.07 -13.70
CA ILE A 1010 -9.27 -1.75 -14.47
C ILE A 1010 -10.36 -0.74 -14.81
N PRO A 1011 -10.65 -0.47 -16.11
CA PRO A 1011 -11.65 0.50 -16.48
C PRO A 1011 -13.04 0.10 -15.95
N VAL A 1012 -13.67 0.98 -15.17
CA VAL A 1012 -15.03 0.74 -14.62
C VAL A 1012 -16.08 0.48 -15.71
N GLY A 1013 -15.86 0.99 -16.93
CA GLY A 1013 -16.68 0.75 -18.12
C GLY A 1013 -16.48 -0.63 -18.78
N LEU A 1014 -15.53 -1.44 -18.34
CA LEU A 1014 -15.20 -2.74 -18.94
C LEU A 1014 -16.41 -3.68 -19.12
N PRO A 1015 -17.34 -3.83 -18.15
CA PRO A 1015 -18.51 -4.69 -18.32
C PRO A 1015 -19.40 -4.27 -19.51
N TRP A 1016 -19.55 -2.96 -19.72
CA TRP A 1016 -20.31 -2.39 -20.83
C TRP A 1016 -19.60 -2.59 -22.17
N THR A 1017 -18.27 -2.49 -22.19
CA THR A 1017 -17.46 -2.82 -23.35
C THR A 1017 -17.60 -4.30 -23.72
N VAL A 1018 -17.54 -5.21 -22.75
CA VAL A 1018 -17.76 -6.65 -22.94
C VAL A 1018 -19.17 -6.92 -23.47
N ALA A 1019 -20.19 -6.27 -22.91
CA ALA A 1019 -21.57 -6.41 -23.37
C ALA A 1019 -21.74 -5.91 -24.82
N THR A 1020 -21.11 -4.77 -25.16
CA THR A 1020 -21.14 -4.18 -26.50
C THR A 1020 -20.46 -5.07 -27.53
N LEU A 1021 -19.28 -5.60 -27.20
CA LEU A 1021 -18.59 -6.59 -28.04
C LEU A 1021 -19.45 -7.84 -28.24
N GLY A 1022 -20.10 -8.31 -27.19
CA GLY A 1022 -21.10 -9.37 -27.25
C GLY A 1022 -22.23 -9.05 -28.22
N ALA A 1023 -22.80 -7.84 -28.17
CA ALA A 1023 -23.88 -7.41 -29.06
C ALA A 1023 -23.43 -7.34 -30.53
N VAL A 1024 -22.22 -6.85 -30.80
CA VAL A 1024 -21.62 -6.85 -32.15
C VAL A 1024 -21.44 -8.28 -32.67
N LEU A 1025 -20.92 -9.19 -31.84
CA LEU A 1025 -20.80 -10.61 -32.16
C LEU A 1025 -22.16 -11.27 -32.41
N ALA A 1026 -23.19 -10.89 -31.64
CA ALA A 1026 -24.57 -11.35 -31.85
C ALA A 1026 -25.10 -10.88 -33.22
N GLY A 1027 -24.89 -9.61 -33.58
CA GLY A 1027 -25.27 -9.05 -34.88
C GLY A 1027 -24.59 -9.77 -36.05
N ALA A 1028 -23.26 -9.93 -35.99
CA ALA A 1028 -22.50 -10.68 -36.98
C ALA A 1028 -22.96 -12.14 -37.08
N GLY A 1029 -23.20 -12.79 -35.94
CA GLY A 1029 -23.73 -14.14 -35.85
C GLY A 1029 -25.11 -14.29 -36.48
N ALA A 1030 -26.02 -13.35 -36.22
CA ALA A 1030 -27.36 -13.29 -36.79
C ALA A 1030 -27.33 -13.09 -38.31
N LEU A 1031 -26.46 -12.20 -38.82
CA LEU A 1031 -26.27 -11.99 -40.26
C LEU A 1031 -25.76 -13.25 -40.97
N LEU A 1032 -24.73 -13.90 -40.43
CA LEU A 1032 -24.19 -15.15 -40.96
C LEU A 1032 -25.22 -16.29 -40.89
N TRP A 1033 -26.02 -16.33 -39.83
CA TRP A 1033 -27.13 -17.26 -39.71
C TRP A 1033 -28.18 -17.01 -40.80
N ALA A 1034 -28.65 -15.77 -40.97
CA ALA A 1034 -29.65 -15.39 -41.97
C ALA A 1034 -29.17 -15.68 -43.39
N ALA A 1035 -27.93 -15.30 -43.73
CA ALA A 1035 -27.30 -15.60 -45.01
C ALA A 1035 -27.23 -17.12 -45.28
N GLY A 1036 -26.87 -17.91 -44.27
CA GLY A 1036 -26.86 -19.37 -44.36
C GLY A 1036 -28.26 -19.98 -44.62
N VAL A 1037 -29.30 -19.40 -44.02
CA VAL A 1037 -30.69 -19.81 -44.26
C VAL A 1037 -31.15 -19.45 -45.68
N LEU A 1038 -30.79 -18.26 -46.17
CA LEU A 1038 -31.13 -17.82 -47.53
C LEU A 1038 -30.45 -18.67 -48.61
N VAL A 1039 -29.15 -18.97 -48.45
CA VAL A 1039 -28.39 -19.82 -49.38
C VAL A 1039 -28.94 -21.25 -49.39
N SER A 1040 -29.31 -21.80 -48.23
CA SER A 1040 -29.89 -23.15 -48.15
C SER A 1040 -31.31 -23.23 -48.73
N ARG A 1041 -32.13 -22.17 -48.60
CA ARG A 1041 -33.43 -22.06 -49.26
C ARG A 1041 -33.30 -21.95 -50.78
N ARG A 1042 -32.31 -21.19 -51.28
CA ARG A 1042 -32.04 -21.04 -52.72
C ARG A 1042 -31.58 -22.36 -53.35
N ARG A 1043 -30.74 -23.14 -52.65
CA ARG A 1043 -30.31 -24.49 -53.06
C ARG A 1043 -31.37 -25.60 -52.95
N ARG A 1044 -32.51 -25.35 -52.30
CA ARG A 1044 -33.66 -26.28 -52.26
C ARG A 1044 -34.75 -25.94 -53.28
N ARG A 1045 -34.72 -24.72 -53.85
CA ARG A 1045 -35.64 -24.25 -54.90
C ARG A 1045 -35.09 -24.47 -56.32
N ILE A 1046 -33.77 -24.58 -56.46
CA ILE A 1046 -33.05 -25.11 -57.62
C ILE A 1046 -32.88 -26.60 -57.37
#